data_AF-A0AA90Q7T9-F1
#
_entry.id   AF-A0AA90Q7T9-F1
#
_cell.length_a   1.000
_cell.length_b   1.000
_cell.length_c   1.000
_cell.angle_alpha   90.00
_cell.angle_beta   90.00
_cell.angle_gamma   90.00
#
_symmetry.space_group_name_H-M   'P 1'
#
loop_
_entity.id
_entity.type
_entity.pdbx_description
1 polymer ?
#
loop_
_entity_poly.entity_id
_entity_poly.type
_entity_poly.pdbx_seq_one_letter_code
_entity_poly.pdbx_strand_id
1 'polypeptide(L)'
;MAVLVAGACLLMANASAIGTPCPAASGGIITVDNITIDNTCTIGSGESLDVTATGVITVPLANSPNHGVQLANGVSAGSITNAGTINPVGVALNIEGTLTGGITNTGTIASTGPWGGVTEEGIRLNGANVGGAISNGPTGVISTVNGSAIHIINSSLGGGITNATGGEIVAAGGFAALDISNSQLGASIVNQGHIGNKTGQNARGIALVNVTLTGDILNSGTIDTQGGNPALALLATNVSGKISNSSTLGSGNSNAMTIQGNSTVGQIENTATGTINGAYAGMYISSSTITGGIVNAGTINGIHAIELQTSTISGGGILNDTGGATHGSRALNLGNAQISGDIINLGLMDGAEGGIVGYNGTTISGKLSNSGTITAYGDTISLNNVQISAELVNSGTITSSSGAGIHLMNGATADYISNGATGVINSASGNSIYLEGVGTSVANGIVNSGALNGARGVYVGSGANIVANGITNQAGATITGTDIGITVPNAQVHGGITNDGTISGTNNGIAITGTSVLDGGILNTGAISGANALNFTNSGSAFIVTNQGSLTGAVALGINTLNILGSTASVTGTVTGGTGSVVNIGTGALHSGSFTPDGNFAGLSQMNISAASTLRSTSALDIGATTMSNSGVLSVAAGHTVSLTGDYVQAATGVFRTGLTNATTYGKLNVTGNVDLSASSKIDVDVGGAPVLANGTVLADVIKASGTLTTEATIPVTDNSFLFNLTGVKNGKSVDLVIASAPTPTPTPTPTPTPTPTPTPTPVPTPTPVPTPTPTPVPTPTPVPTPVPVPTPVPTPVPVPVPTPVPVPVPTPVPVPVPTPVPVPTPVPVPVPTPVPVPTPVPTPEPTPVPVPTPVPTPVPTPVPTPVPTPTPPITPPPPANTAISAIVATGNSSGGGAARVFDTLIAASTGGDMGQVITALGKLSTAKEVSDAVGQTVPLAAGGTAAALARTMNLTDRVVQARIESNRGLSAGDGYGSDRALWAKPFGSWGRQSERNGTPGYEADSGGLIVGADGVVSSADRVGFAVTYARTSLDGTGVSAQAADIDLLQLMTYGSHNLDADTDISWQFDLGTNKTEGRRLISFGGLTRTASSDYRGMSLHAGTGIARVLRLSEQTNLTPSMRLDYTTVKNKAYAETGAGALNLLVNSQRAKQFILYGDVKLNHSPSKELTFSGNLGFGYDFLAEQTSVVATFAGGGPAFTTSGIDPKPLFARAGAGVTLLRAGSTELTARYDAEAHRGYRAQSVSLKLRKQF
;
A
#
# COMPACT_ATOMS: atom_id res chain seq x y z
N MET A 1 -47.35 41.92 54.52
CA MET A 1 -48.02 41.96 55.84
C MET A 1 -49.14 40.92 55.87
N ALA A 2 -49.64 40.37 56.98
CA ALA A 2 -49.21 40.31 58.39
C ALA A 2 -48.53 41.55 59.02
N VAL A 3 -49.08 42.28 60.00
CA VAL A 3 -50.29 42.11 60.84
C VAL A 3 -50.35 40.83 61.70
N LEU A 4 -50.27 41.11 63.00
CA LEU A 4 -50.51 40.28 64.19
C LEU A 4 -49.48 39.22 64.60
N VAL A 5 -49.33 39.19 65.93
CA VAL A 5 -48.29 38.56 66.74
C VAL A 5 -49.00 37.76 67.84
N ALA A 6 -48.58 36.53 68.08
CA ALA A 6 -48.66 35.83 69.37
C ALA A 6 -47.83 34.54 69.27
N GLY A 7 -47.29 34.05 70.39
CA GLY A 7 -46.48 32.84 70.41
C GLY A 7 -46.87 31.86 71.52
N ALA A 8 -46.02 30.83 71.64
CA ALA A 8 -45.92 29.83 72.71
C ALA A 8 -46.91 28.64 72.75
N CYS A 9 -46.29 27.46 72.89
CA CYS A 9 -46.77 26.19 73.46
C CYS A 9 -47.79 25.29 72.73
N LEU A 10 -47.21 24.20 72.21
CA LEU A 10 -47.59 22.81 72.54
C LEU A 10 -48.98 22.29 72.11
N LEU A 11 -49.06 21.78 70.89
CA LEU A 11 -49.74 20.49 70.65
C LEU A 11 -48.82 19.56 69.86
N MET A 12 -48.55 18.39 70.44
CA MET A 12 -47.95 17.28 69.68
C MET A 12 -49.02 16.73 68.73
N ALA A 13 -48.82 16.86 67.42
CA ALA A 13 -49.55 16.07 66.45
C ALA A 13 -48.71 14.84 66.09
N ASN A 14 -48.84 13.79 66.91
CA ASN A 14 -48.39 12.45 66.51
C ASN A 14 -49.23 11.99 65.33
N ALA A 15 -48.81 12.31 64.11
CA ALA A 15 -49.18 11.54 62.94
C ALA A 15 -48.48 10.18 63.10
N SER A 16 -49.24 9.18 63.56
CA SER A 16 -48.78 7.81 63.68
C SER A 16 -48.20 7.33 62.35
N ALA A 17 -46.91 7.01 62.34
CA ALA A 17 -46.31 6.16 61.32
C ALA A 17 -46.93 4.76 61.48
N ILE A 18 -48.09 4.56 60.85
CA ILE A 18 -48.68 3.24 60.68
C ILE A 18 -47.86 2.59 59.59
N GLY A 19 -46.79 1.91 59.98
CA GLY A 19 -45.88 1.28 59.05
C GLY A 19 -46.64 0.32 58.15
N THR A 20 -46.72 0.64 56.86
CA THR A 20 -47.40 -0.20 55.88
C THR A 20 -46.47 -1.37 55.55
N PRO A 21 -46.79 -2.62 55.96
CA PRO A 21 -46.00 -3.76 55.53
C PRO A 21 -46.10 -3.87 54.00
N CYS A 22 -45.02 -4.29 53.35
CA CYS A 22 -45.04 -4.48 51.91
C CYS A 22 -46.17 -5.45 51.52
N PRO A 23 -46.99 -5.16 50.50
CA PRO A 23 -48.18 -5.95 50.20
C PRO A 23 -47.80 -7.39 49.83
N ALA A 24 -48.10 -8.33 50.73
CA ALA A 24 -47.73 -9.72 50.55
C ALA A 24 -48.52 -10.37 49.39
N ALA A 25 -47.81 -10.79 48.35
CA ALA A 25 -48.39 -11.47 47.20
C ALA A 25 -48.13 -12.98 47.34
N SER A 26 -49.14 -13.77 47.70
CA SER A 26 -49.01 -15.22 47.89
C SER A 26 -48.58 -15.95 46.60
N GLY A 27 -47.26 -16.05 46.37
CA GLY A 27 -46.66 -16.61 45.15
C GLY A 27 -46.90 -15.76 43.88
N GLY A 28 -46.91 -14.43 44.00
CA GLY A 28 -47.27 -13.52 42.89
C GLY A 28 -46.37 -12.29 42.76
N ILE A 29 -46.86 -11.24 42.07
CA ILE A 29 -46.16 -9.95 41.96
C ILE A 29 -46.57 -9.05 43.13
N ILE A 30 -45.60 -8.61 43.92
CA ILE A 30 -45.72 -7.50 44.86
C ILE A 30 -45.74 -6.21 44.03
N THR A 31 -46.89 -5.54 43.95
CA THR A 31 -47.01 -4.24 43.27
C THR A 31 -47.03 -3.09 44.29
N VAL A 32 -46.13 -2.13 44.16
CA VAL A 32 -46.07 -0.90 44.95
C VAL A 32 -46.49 0.26 44.07
N ASP A 33 -47.75 0.67 44.19
CA ASP A 33 -48.38 1.71 43.37
C ASP A 33 -49.08 2.76 44.23
N ASN A 34 -48.86 4.04 43.93
CA ASN A 34 -49.47 5.19 44.62
C ASN A 34 -49.35 5.18 46.17
N ILE A 35 -48.35 4.49 46.72
CA ILE A 35 -48.16 4.27 48.16
C ILE A 35 -46.71 4.52 48.57
N THR A 36 -46.53 5.07 49.77
CA THR A 36 -45.23 5.12 50.45
C THR A 36 -45.13 3.95 51.44
N ILE A 37 -44.06 3.16 51.31
CA ILE A 37 -43.67 2.11 52.26
C ILE A 37 -42.49 2.65 53.07
N ASP A 38 -42.60 2.65 54.40
CA ASP A 38 -41.59 3.15 55.34
C ASP A 38 -40.79 2.03 56.06
N ASN A 39 -41.02 0.78 55.68
CA ASN A 39 -40.37 -0.41 56.24
C ASN A 39 -39.74 -1.28 55.13
N THR A 40 -38.80 -2.17 55.49
CA THR A 40 -38.14 -3.05 54.51
C THR A 40 -39.14 -3.95 53.80
N CYS A 41 -39.23 -3.84 52.47
CA CYS A 41 -39.98 -4.79 51.66
C CYS A 41 -39.19 -6.09 51.52
N THR A 42 -39.68 -7.18 52.10
CA THR A 42 -39.05 -8.51 51.95
C THR A 42 -39.73 -9.29 50.84
N ILE A 43 -38.96 -9.82 49.90
CA ILE A 43 -39.45 -10.65 48.80
C ILE A 43 -39.39 -12.12 49.23
N GLY A 44 -40.53 -12.82 49.13
CA GLY A 44 -40.69 -14.24 49.42
C GLY A 44 -40.33 -15.16 48.24
N SER A 45 -40.47 -16.47 48.44
CA SER A 45 -40.13 -17.44 47.39
C SER A 45 -41.20 -17.49 46.30
N GLY A 46 -40.78 -17.41 45.04
CA GLY A 46 -41.65 -17.37 43.86
C GLY A 46 -42.22 -15.98 43.55
N GLU A 47 -41.94 -14.97 44.37
CA GLU A 47 -42.48 -13.62 44.22
C GLU A 47 -41.61 -12.74 43.30
N SER A 48 -42.23 -11.75 42.65
CA SER A 48 -41.53 -10.66 41.93
C SER A 48 -41.91 -9.32 42.55
N LEU A 49 -41.08 -8.29 42.42
CA LEU A 49 -41.38 -6.92 42.85
C LEU A 49 -41.57 -6.00 41.63
N ASP A 50 -42.63 -5.21 41.64
CA ASP A 50 -42.90 -4.16 40.65
C ASP A 50 -43.28 -2.85 41.38
N VAL A 51 -42.43 -1.83 41.28
CA VAL A 51 -42.65 -0.50 41.87
C VAL A 51 -43.02 0.46 40.74
N THR A 52 -44.24 0.96 40.72
CA THR A 52 -44.73 1.86 39.65
C THR A 52 -44.14 3.26 39.79
N ALA A 53 -44.31 4.11 38.77
CA ALA A 53 -43.81 5.49 38.78
C ALA A 53 -44.31 6.38 39.93
N THR A 54 -45.37 5.97 40.64
CA THR A 54 -45.92 6.67 41.81
C THR A 54 -45.67 5.92 43.13
N GLY A 55 -45.06 4.73 43.09
CA GLY A 55 -44.64 3.98 44.26
C GLY A 55 -43.36 4.52 44.90
N VAL A 56 -43.33 4.56 46.23
CA VAL A 56 -42.20 5.06 47.01
C VAL A 56 -41.85 4.08 48.14
N ILE A 57 -40.57 3.73 48.31
CA ILE A 57 -40.05 2.93 49.42
C ILE A 57 -38.94 3.73 50.11
N THR A 58 -39.16 4.17 51.35
CA THR A 58 -38.26 5.05 52.12
C THR A 58 -38.12 4.57 53.56
N VAL A 59 -37.14 3.69 53.83
CA VAL A 59 -36.95 3.10 55.16
C VAL A 59 -36.02 3.99 56.01
N PRO A 60 -36.49 4.61 57.12
CA PRO A 60 -35.68 5.50 57.94
C PRO A 60 -34.74 4.72 58.87
N LEU A 61 -33.71 5.40 59.39
CA LEU A 61 -32.68 4.84 60.30
C LEU A 61 -33.23 4.16 61.57
N ALA A 62 -34.45 4.51 61.98
CA ALA A 62 -35.11 3.91 63.14
C ALA A 62 -35.53 2.45 62.93
N ASN A 63 -35.59 1.98 61.68
CA ASN A 63 -36.02 0.64 61.31
C ASN A 63 -34.82 -0.26 61.02
N SER A 64 -34.86 -1.52 61.48
CA SER A 64 -33.77 -2.49 61.35
C SER A 64 -34.28 -3.84 60.83
N PRO A 65 -33.71 -4.42 59.75
CA PRO A 65 -32.66 -3.83 58.91
C PRO A 65 -33.15 -2.55 58.22
N ASN A 66 -32.21 -1.68 57.86
CA ASN A 66 -32.46 -0.39 57.20
C ASN A 66 -32.39 -0.51 55.66
N HIS A 67 -32.74 -1.68 55.12
CA HIS A 67 -32.74 -1.94 53.69
C HIS A 67 -34.10 -1.53 53.08
N GLY A 68 -34.12 -1.06 51.83
CA GLY A 68 -35.36 -0.72 51.13
C GLY A 68 -36.11 -1.99 50.72
N VAL A 69 -35.42 -2.86 49.99
CA VAL A 69 -35.88 -4.18 49.56
C VAL A 69 -34.87 -5.24 50.01
N GLN A 70 -35.36 -6.38 50.49
CA GLN A 70 -34.55 -7.53 50.90
C GLN A 70 -35.00 -8.79 50.17
N LEU A 71 -34.05 -9.49 49.53
CA LEU A 71 -34.16 -10.92 49.25
C LEU A 71 -33.14 -11.67 50.10
N ALA A 72 -33.61 -12.50 51.03
CA ALA A 72 -32.74 -13.21 51.97
C ALA A 72 -32.05 -14.43 51.33
N ASN A 73 -30.91 -14.84 51.90
CA ASN A 73 -30.22 -16.07 51.50
C ASN A 73 -31.15 -17.29 51.56
N GLY A 74 -31.02 -18.18 50.57
CA GLY A 74 -31.85 -19.38 50.41
C GLY A 74 -33.25 -19.15 49.82
N VAL A 75 -33.68 -17.90 49.63
CA VAL A 75 -34.96 -17.56 48.98
C VAL A 75 -34.75 -17.45 47.46
N SER A 76 -35.64 -18.07 46.68
CA SER A 76 -35.65 -17.94 45.21
C SER A 76 -36.87 -17.16 44.75
N ALA A 77 -36.64 -16.02 44.11
CA ALA A 77 -37.63 -15.07 43.62
C ALA A 77 -37.60 -14.93 42.08
N GLY A 78 -38.54 -14.18 41.53
CA GLY A 78 -38.67 -13.88 40.10
C GLY A 78 -37.73 -12.75 39.66
N SER A 79 -38.29 -11.55 39.47
CA SER A 79 -37.59 -10.35 39.00
C SER A 79 -37.94 -9.11 39.83
N ILE A 80 -37.12 -8.06 39.73
CA ILE A 80 -37.38 -6.74 40.33
C ILE A 80 -37.52 -5.72 39.21
N THR A 81 -38.60 -4.95 39.20
CA THR A 81 -38.84 -3.81 38.31
C THR A 81 -39.13 -2.56 39.13
N ASN A 82 -38.46 -1.45 38.82
CA ASN A 82 -38.65 -0.16 39.51
C ASN A 82 -38.79 0.99 38.49
N ALA A 83 -39.98 1.56 38.40
CA ALA A 83 -40.24 2.85 37.77
C ALA A 83 -40.39 3.99 38.81
N GLY A 84 -40.58 3.67 40.09
CA GLY A 84 -40.78 4.61 41.19
C GLY A 84 -39.50 5.01 41.92
N THR A 85 -39.59 5.26 43.23
CA THR A 85 -38.47 5.66 44.08
C THR A 85 -38.22 4.68 45.21
N ILE A 86 -37.03 4.07 45.25
CA ILE A 86 -36.53 3.26 46.37
C ILE A 86 -35.37 4.05 46.98
N ASN A 87 -35.56 4.64 48.17
CA ASN A 87 -34.59 5.50 48.83
C ASN A 87 -34.60 5.35 50.38
N PRO A 88 -34.07 4.24 50.92
CA PRO A 88 -33.90 4.05 52.35
C PRO A 88 -32.63 4.72 52.90
N VAL A 89 -32.53 4.72 54.23
CA VAL A 89 -31.32 5.10 54.97
C VAL A 89 -30.41 3.89 55.15
N GLY A 90 -29.79 3.41 54.07
CA GLY A 90 -28.99 2.19 54.07
C GLY A 90 -28.75 1.63 52.66
N VAL A 91 -29.13 0.37 52.43
CA VAL A 91 -29.02 -0.28 51.11
C VAL A 91 -30.39 -0.30 50.41
N ALA A 92 -30.50 0.20 49.18
CA ALA A 92 -31.78 0.25 48.48
C ALA A 92 -32.31 -1.14 48.08
N LEU A 93 -31.52 -1.94 47.37
CA LEU A 93 -31.81 -3.35 47.09
C LEU A 93 -30.72 -4.24 47.72
N ASN A 94 -31.05 -5.05 48.72
CA ASN A 94 -30.14 -6.06 49.26
C ASN A 94 -30.55 -7.47 48.83
N ILE A 95 -29.73 -8.11 48.01
CA ILE A 95 -30.00 -9.42 47.41
C ILE A 95 -28.94 -10.41 47.87
N GLU A 96 -29.36 -11.44 48.60
CA GLU A 96 -28.53 -12.55 49.09
C GLU A 96 -29.03 -13.91 48.60
N GLY A 97 -30.22 -13.95 47.99
CA GLY A 97 -30.86 -15.16 47.47
C GLY A 97 -30.67 -15.36 45.97
N THR A 98 -31.60 -16.10 45.35
CA THR A 98 -31.64 -16.32 43.89
C THR A 98 -32.75 -15.47 43.25
N LEU A 99 -32.43 -14.69 42.23
CA LEU A 99 -33.42 -14.13 41.30
C LEU A 99 -33.37 -14.96 40.01
N THR A 100 -34.50 -15.50 39.57
CA THR A 100 -34.56 -16.23 38.30
C THR A 100 -34.59 -15.28 37.09
N GLY A 101 -35.13 -14.07 37.28
CA GLY A 101 -35.05 -12.95 36.36
C GLY A 101 -33.94 -11.96 36.69
N GLY A 102 -34.09 -10.72 36.22
CA GLY A 102 -33.15 -9.62 36.42
C GLY A 102 -33.68 -8.48 37.28
N ILE A 103 -32.94 -7.37 37.30
CA ILE A 103 -33.33 -6.10 37.94
C ILE A 103 -33.45 -5.04 36.85
N THR A 104 -34.63 -4.44 36.69
CA THR A 104 -34.90 -3.37 35.71
C THR A 104 -35.27 -2.08 36.44
N ASN A 105 -34.55 -0.99 36.16
CA ASN A 105 -34.78 0.33 36.75
C ASN A 105 -35.04 1.38 35.66
N THR A 106 -36.19 2.06 35.72
CA THR A 106 -36.47 3.30 34.99
C THR A 106 -36.77 4.47 35.92
N GLY A 107 -36.85 4.22 37.23
CA GLY A 107 -37.03 5.21 38.29
C GLY A 107 -35.73 5.49 39.07
N THR A 108 -35.87 5.82 40.35
CA THR A 108 -34.75 6.09 41.26
C THR A 108 -34.51 4.93 42.21
N ILE A 109 -33.29 4.40 42.23
CA ILE A 109 -32.73 3.55 43.28
C ILE A 109 -31.62 4.37 43.94
N ALA A 110 -31.85 4.82 45.16
CA ALA A 110 -30.91 5.70 45.88
C ALA A 110 -30.68 5.22 47.30
N SER A 111 -29.53 5.57 47.88
CA SER A 111 -29.31 5.51 49.32
C SER A 111 -29.09 6.91 49.88
N THR A 112 -29.62 7.15 51.08
CA THR A 112 -29.40 8.40 51.84
C THR A 112 -28.85 8.09 53.22
N GLY A 113 -28.16 9.05 53.85
CA GLY A 113 -27.76 8.89 55.25
C GLY A 113 -27.03 10.11 55.83
N PRO A 114 -27.16 10.35 57.15
CA PRO A 114 -26.40 11.39 57.84
C PRO A 114 -24.99 10.86 58.18
N TRP A 115 -24.06 11.03 57.24
CA TRP A 115 -22.59 11.03 57.43
C TRP A 115 -21.99 10.05 58.45
N GLY A 116 -21.53 8.90 57.95
CA GLY A 116 -20.46 8.11 58.59
C GLY A 116 -20.91 7.12 59.66
N GLY A 117 -21.24 5.89 59.25
CA GLY A 117 -21.45 4.77 60.17
C GLY A 117 -22.09 3.52 59.56
N VAL A 118 -22.79 3.66 58.44
CA VAL A 118 -23.41 2.57 57.68
C VAL A 118 -22.90 2.58 56.23
N THR A 119 -22.81 1.40 55.61
CA THR A 119 -22.51 1.26 54.18
C THR A 119 -23.78 1.54 53.38
N GLU A 120 -23.72 2.50 52.46
CA GLU A 120 -24.90 3.00 51.72
C GLU A 120 -24.81 2.62 50.23
N GLU A 121 -25.47 1.54 49.83
CA GLU A 121 -25.40 1.01 48.45
C GLU A 121 -26.74 1.10 47.72
N GLY A 122 -26.69 1.32 46.41
CA GLY A 122 -27.90 1.29 45.57
C GLY A 122 -28.39 -0.16 45.41
N ILE A 123 -27.60 -0.99 44.73
CA ILE A 123 -27.87 -2.42 44.56
C ILE A 123 -26.70 -3.21 45.15
N ARG A 124 -26.97 -4.02 46.19
CA ARG A 124 -26.03 -5.01 46.74
C ARG A 124 -26.42 -6.41 46.32
N LEU A 125 -25.53 -7.10 45.60
CA LEU A 125 -25.57 -8.56 45.43
C LEU A 125 -24.46 -9.18 46.27
N ASN A 126 -24.80 -10.02 47.26
CA ASN A 126 -23.82 -10.65 48.15
C ASN A 126 -24.10 -12.15 48.30
N GLY A 127 -23.27 -13.00 47.68
CA GLY A 127 -23.53 -14.44 47.60
C GLY A 127 -24.72 -14.82 46.70
N ALA A 128 -25.22 -13.88 45.90
CA ALA A 128 -26.46 -14.02 45.16
C ALA A 128 -26.28 -14.73 43.80
N ASN A 129 -27.37 -15.29 43.29
CA ASN A 129 -27.43 -15.82 41.92
C ASN A 129 -28.58 -15.15 41.16
N VAL A 130 -28.29 -14.34 40.15
CA VAL A 130 -29.26 -13.55 39.39
C VAL A 130 -29.24 -14.02 37.94
N GLY A 131 -30.31 -14.68 37.49
CA GLY A 131 -30.37 -15.28 36.15
C GLY A 131 -30.45 -14.26 35.00
N GLY A 132 -31.07 -13.10 35.25
CA GLY A 132 -31.19 -12.00 34.28
C GLY A 132 -30.06 -10.97 34.34
N ALA A 133 -30.28 -9.84 33.69
CA ALA A 133 -29.37 -8.68 33.69
C ALA A 133 -29.76 -7.63 34.75
N ILE A 134 -28.84 -6.71 35.05
CA ILE A 134 -29.18 -5.43 35.69
C ILE A 134 -29.30 -4.38 34.58
N SER A 135 -30.46 -3.72 34.46
CA SER A 135 -30.75 -2.78 33.37
C SER A 135 -31.27 -1.46 33.90
N ASN A 136 -30.49 -0.39 33.73
CA ASN A 136 -30.87 0.99 34.01
C ASN A 136 -31.31 1.68 32.71
N GLY A 137 -32.55 2.17 32.69
CA GLY A 137 -33.20 2.77 31.53
C GLY A 137 -32.94 4.27 31.36
N PRO A 138 -33.54 4.92 30.34
CA PRO A 138 -33.21 6.31 29.95
C PRO A 138 -33.50 7.40 30.98
N THR A 139 -34.35 7.11 31.97
CA THR A 139 -34.66 7.99 33.12
C THR A 139 -34.19 7.40 34.45
N GLY A 140 -33.53 6.24 34.40
CA GLY A 140 -33.13 5.49 35.57
C GLY A 140 -31.94 6.13 36.27
N VAL A 141 -32.07 6.34 37.58
CA VAL A 141 -30.98 6.81 38.44
C VAL A 141 -30.67 5.73 39.47
N ILE A 142 -29.43 5.25 39.49
CA ILE A 142 -28.87 4.42 40.56
C ILE A 142 -27.78 5.24 41.24
N SER A 143 -27.98 5.63 42.50
CA SER A 143 -27.07 6.57 43.16
C SER A 143 -26.91 6.35 44.66
N THR A 144 -25.84 6.90 45.22
CA THR A 144 -25.54 6.84 46.66
C THR A 144 -25.03 8.17 47.16
N VAL A 145 -25.03 8.38 48.48
CA VAL A 145 -24.29 9.50 49.10
C VAL A 145 -23.03 9.08 49.85
N ASN A 146 -22.87 7.80 50.23
CA ASN A 146 -21.64 7.27 50.83
C ASN A 146 -21.42 5.75 50.59
N GLY A 147 -21.33 5.33 49.32
CA GLY A 147 -21.09 3.91 48.94
C GLY A 147 -21.11 3.67 47.42
N SER A 148 -21.25 2.40 47.01
CA SER A 148 -21.31 1.99 45.60
C SER A 148 -22.74 1.98 45.05
N ALA A 149 -22.95 2.50 43.84
CA ALA A 149 -24.26 2.50 43.21
C ALA A 149 -24.71 1.07 42.85
N ILE A 150 -23.80 0.25 42.34
CA ILE A 150 -23.96 -1.21 42.20
C ILE A 150 -22.73 -1.88 42.81
N HIS A 151 -22.93 -2.74 43.80
CA HIS A 151 -21.91 -3.56 44.45
C HIS A 151 -22.27 -5.05 44.29
N ILE A 152 -21.38 -5.82 43.67
CA ILE A 152 -21.56 -7.26 43.42
C ILE A 152 -20.38 -8.01 44.00
N ILE A 153 -20.61 -8.82 45.03
CA ILE A 153 -19.57 -9.57 45.73
C ILE A 153 -19.94 -11.05 45.87
N ASN A 154 -18.99 -11.94 45.60
CA ASN A 154 -19.14 -13.41 45.68
C ASN A 154 -20.38 -13.96 44.95
N SER A 155 -20.80 -13.32 43.85
CA SER A 155 -22.10 -13.53 43.22
C SER A 155 -22.00 -13.98 41.76
N SER A 156 -23.09 -14.52 41.23
CA SER A 156 -23.25 -14.91 39.83
C SER A 156 -24.37 -14.08 39.18
N LEU A 157 -24.07 -13.41 38.08
CA LEU A 157 -25.03 -12.71 37.22
C LEU A 157 -25.04 -13.40 35.85
N GLY A 158 -26.12 -14.10 35.52
CA GLY A 158 -26.28 -14.79 34.23
C GLY A 158 -26.41 -13.82 33.05
N GLY A 159 -26.95 -12.63 33.29
CA GLY A 159 -26.95 -11.52 32.34
C GLY A 159 -25.73 -10.61 32.45
N GLY A 160 -25.88 -9.40 31.89
CA GLY A 160 -24.89 -8.33 31.95
C GLY A 160 -25.40 -7.13 32.74
N ILE A 161 -24.72 -6.00 32.58
CA ILE A 161 -25.12 -4.71 33.18
C ILE A 161 -25.30 -3.70 32.05
N THR A 162 -26.47 -3.09 31.93
CA THR A 162 -26.79 -2.12 30.88
C THR A 162 -27.21 -0.79 31.48
N ASN A 163 -26.59 0.30 31.04
CA ASN A 163 -27.01 1.67 31.32
C ASN A 163 -27.40 2.35 30.00
N ALA A 164 -28.68 2.66 29.81
CA ALA A 164 -29.20 3.26 28.59
C ALA A 164 -28.84 4.76 28.49
N THR A 165 -29.00 5.34 27.30
CA THR A 165 -28.80 6.78 27.06
C THR A 165 -29.72 7.62 27.95
N GLY A 166 -29.13 8.50 28.76
CA GLY A 166 -29.83 9.30 29.78
C GLY A 166 -29.86 8.66 31.18
N GLY A 167 -29.49 7.39 31.31
CA GLY A 167 -29.38 6.70 32.59
C GLY A 167 -28.12 7.09 33.37
N GLU A 168 -28.27 7.26 34.68
CA GLU A 168 -27.23 7.67 35.62
C GLU A 168 -26.92 6.53 36.60
N ILE A 169 -25.64 6.12 36.70
CA ILE A 169 -25.13 5.22 37.74
C ILE A 169 -23.95 5.94 38.43
N VAL A 170 -24.19 6.52 39.61
CA VAL A 170 -23.23 7.45 40.23
C VAL A 170 -22.93 7.16 41.70
N ALA A 171 -21.64 7.05 42.01
CA ALA A 171 -21.15 6.85 43.39
C ALA A 171 -20.61 8.14 44.03
N ALA A 172 -20.41 8.03 45.34
CA ALA A 172 -19.95 9.08 46.24
C ALA A 172 -18.96 8.49 47.27
N GLY A 173 -18.20 9.33 47.99
CA GLY A 173 -17.45 8.90 49.18
C GLY A 173 -16.24 7.95 48.99
N GLY A 174 -15.67 7.82 47.77
CA GLY A 174 -14.45 7.03 47.51
C GLY A 174 -14.66 5.68 46.82
N PHE A 175 -15.90 5.23 46.74
CA PHE A 175 -16.30 3.94 46.18
C PHE A 175 -16.41 3.96 44.64
N ALA A 176 -16.53 2.80 44.00
CA ALA A 176 -16.84 2.72 42.56
C ALA A 176 -18.36 2.80 42.31
N ALA A 177 -18.77 3.45 41.21
CA ALA A 177 -20.16 3.43 40.74
C ALA A 177 -20.60 2.00 40.43
N LEU A 178 -19.71 1.23 39.81
CA LEU A 178 -19.83 -0.22 39.68
C LEU A 178 -18.62 -0.88 40.34
N ASP A 179 -18.83 -1.53 41.49
CA ASP A 179 -17.81 -2.34 42.18
C ASP A 179 -18.20 -3.83 42.08
N ILE A 180 -17.37 -4.64 41.43
CA ILE A 180 -17.60 -6.07 41.27
C ILE A 180 -16.37 -6.84 41.75
N SER A 181 -16.56 -7.73 42.73
CA SER A 181 -15.48 -8.55 43.28
C SER A 181 -15.82 -10.03 43.39
N ASN A 182 -14.86 -10.91 43.08
CA ASN A 182 -14.95 -12.37 43.21
C ASN A 182 -16.24 -12.97 42.58
N SER A 183 -16.64 -12.47 41.41
CA SER A 183 -17.97 -12.70 40.82
C SER A 183 -17.90 -13.05 39.33
N GLN A 184 -18.99 -13.62 38.80
CA GLN A 184 -19.12 -14.02 37.38
C GLN A 184 -20.25 -13.27 36.70
N LEU A 185 -20.00 -12.75 35.49
CA LEU A 185 -20.96 -12.07 34.63
C LEU A 185 -21.07 -12.81 33.29
N GLY A 186 -22.28 -13.26 32.96
CA GLY A 186 -22.59 -14.09 31.79
C GLY A 186 -22.84 -13.32 30.49
N ALA A 187 -22.93 -11.99 30.53
CA ALA A 187 -22.98 -11.13 29.36
C ALA A 187 -22.36 -9.73 29.62
N SER A 188 -22.27 -8.92 28.56
CA SER A 188 -21.52 -7.65 28.51
C SER A 188 -21.95 -6.58 29.53
N ILE A 189 -20.99 -5.73 29.88
CA ILE A 189 -21.25 -4.42 30.51
C ILE A 189 -21.41 -3.40 29.37
N VAL A 190 -22.55 -2.70 29.31
CA VAL A 190 -22.90 -1.76 28.24
C VAL A 190 -23.30 -0.42 28.82
N ASN A 191 -22.52 0.63 28.56
CA ASN A 191 -22.82 2.00 28.96
C ASN A 191 -23.11 2.89 27.75
N GLN A 192 -24.30 3.48 27.74
CA GLN A 192 -24.73 4.51 26.78
C GLN A 192 -25.13 5.82 27.50
N GLY A 193 -25.15 5.82 28.83
CA GLY A 193 -25.42 6.98 29.70
C GLY A 193 -24.16 7.39 30.47
N HIS A 194 -24.30 7.66 31.77
CA HIS A 194 -23.19 8.03 32.64
C HIS A 194 -22.95 6.97 33.74
N ILE A 195 -21.70 6.50 33.87
CA ILE A 195 -21.23 5.67 34.99
C ILE A 195 -20.00 6.35 35.60
N GLY A 196 -20.14 6.99 36.75
CA GLY A 196 -19.07 7.85 37.24
C GLY A 196 -19.33 8.43 38.61
N ASN A 197 -18.78 9.63 38.86
CA ASN A 197 -18.94 10.28 40.14
C ASN A 197 -20.19 11.18 40.21
N LYS A 198 -20.64 11.45 41.43
CA LYS A 198 -21.43 12.66 41.68
C LYS A 198 -20.48 13.87 41.60
N THR A 199 -20.88 14.91 40.88
CA THR A 199 -20.04 16.10 40.61
C THR A 199 -19.43 16.66 41.90
N GLY A 200 -18.10 16.84 41.91
CA GLY A 200 -17.37 17.34 43.08
C GLY A 200 -16.98 16.30 44.14
N GLN A 201 -17.19 15.00 43.88
CA GLN A 201 -16.76 13.92 44.78
C GLN A 201 -15.70 12.99 44.17
N ASN A 202 -14.85 12.41 45.01
CA ASN A 202 -13.90 11.38 44.61
C ASN A 202 -14.60 10.01 44.61
N ALA A 203 -14.92 9.46 43.44
CA ALA A 203 -15.49 8.12 43.27
C ALA A 203 -14.90 7.50 41.98
N ARG A 204 -14.86 6.17 41.86
CA ARG A 204 -14.39 5.46 40.65
C ARG A 204 -15.57 5.22 39.70
N GLY A 205 -15.30 5.05 38.41
CA GLY A 205 -16.31 4.59 37.44
C GLY A 205 -16.62 3.11 37.65
N ILE A 206 -15.81 2.23 37.07
CA ILE A 206 -15.96 0.77 37.12
C ILE A 206 -14.70 0.14 37.73
N ALA A 207 -14.88 -0.76 38.71
CA ALA A 207 -13.83 -1.57 39.30
C ALA A 207 -14.22 -3.07 39.29
N LEU A 208 -13.42 -3.90 38.61
CA LEU A 208 -13.61 -5.35 38.52
C LEU A 208 -12.39 -6.08 39.13
N VAL A 209 -12.59 -6.79 40.24
CA VAL A 209 -11.54 -7.49 41.00
C VAL A 209 -11.81 -8.99 41.10
N ASN A 210 -10.94 -9.86 40.59
CA ASN A 210 -11.17 -11.31 40.51
C ASN A 210 -12.50 -11.65 39.79
N VAL A 211 -12.82 -10.96 38.69
CA VAL A 211 -14.07 -11.14 37.94
C VAL A 211 -13.85 -11.99 36.70
N THR A 212 -14.83 -12.83 36.35
CA THR A 212 -14.93 -13.41 35.00
C THR A 212 -16.12 -12.81 34.28
N LEU A 213 -15.86 -12.11 33.18
CA LEU A 213 -16.84 -11.50 32.30
C LEU A 213 -16.76 -12.20 30.93
N THR A 214 -17.81 -12.92 30.56
CA THR A 214 -17.84 -13.65 29.28
C THR A 214 -18.11 -12.74 28.07
N GLY A 215 -18.70 -11.57 28.31
CA GLY A 215 -19.03 -10.57 27.29
C GLY A 215 -17.98 -9.46 27.15
N ASP A 216 -18.43 -8.37 26.53
CA ASP A 216 -17.65 -7.16 26.27
C ASP A 216 -17.80 -6.11 27.40
N ILE A 217 -16.95 -5.08 27.37
CA ILE A 217 -17.20 -3.79 28.03
C ILE A 217 -17.38 -2.75 26.92
N LEU A 218 -18.62 -2.33 26.67
CA LEU A 218 -18.98 -1.39 25.60
C LEU A 218 -19.35 -0.02 26.19
N ASN A 219 -18.58 1.01 25.89
CA ASN A 219 -18.84 2.38 26.31
C ASN A 219 -19.11 3.30 25.12
N SER A 220 -20.35 3.72 24.93
CA SER A 220 -20.74 4.82 24.04
C SER A 220 -21.28 6.04 24.80
N GLY A 221 -21.22 6.02 26.13
CA GLY A 221 -21.53 7.14 27.01
C GLY A 221 -20.29 7.68 27.73
N THR A 222 -20.45 8.18 28.95
CA THR A 222 -19.35 8.65 29.79
C THR A 222 -19.06 7.65 30.91
N ILE A 223 -17.79 7.24 31.03
CA ILE A 223 -17.25 6.61 32.24
C ILE A 223 -16.15 7.51 32.80
N ASP A 224 -16.32 8.04 34.01
CA ASP A 224 -15.39 9.04 34.56
C ASP A 224 -15.03 8.93 36.05
N THR A 225 -14.08 9.77 36.46
CA THR A 225 -13.68 10.00 37.85
C THR A 225 -12.90 11.30 38.00
N GLN A 226 -13.13 12.02 39.11
CA GLN A 226 -12.37 13.23 39.46
C GLN A 226 -11.26 12.97 40.51
N GLY A 227 -11.08 11.73 40.95
CA GLY A 227 -10.10 11.35 41.98
C GLY A 227 -8.77 10.80 41.42
N GLY A 228 -7.86 10.44 42.34
CA GLY A 228 -6.62 9.72 42.03
C GLY A 228 -6.82 8.24 41.66
N ASN A 229 -8.05 7.82 41.37
CA ASN A 229 -8.42 6.47 40.95
C ASN A 229 -8.64 6.42 39.42
N PRO A 230 -8.51 5.25 38.77
CA PRO A 230 -8.86 5.10 37.37
C PRO A 230 -10.37 5.05 37.12
N ALA A 231 -10.78 5.39 35.90
CA ALA A 231 -12.18 5.36 35.47
C ALA A 231 -12.67 3.93 35.19
N LEU A 232 -11.80 3.09 34.59
CA LEU A 232 -11.98 1.65 34.45
C LEU A 232 -10.78 0.91 35.06
N ALA A 233 -11.02 0.06 36.07
CA ALA A 233 -10.02 -0.75 36.74
C ALA A 233 -10.31 -2.25 36.60
N LEU A 234 -9.38 -3.01 36.02
CA LEU A 234 -9.39 -4.47 35.99
C LEU A 234 -8.20 -5.00 36.81
N LEU A 235 -8.48 -5.80 37.85
CA LEU A 235 -7.46 -6.44 38.68
C LEU A 235 -7.75 -7.93 38.80
N ALA A 236 -6.83 -8.78 38.33
CA ALA A 236 -7.01 -10.24 38.25
C ALA A 236 -8.34 -10.66 37.58
N THR A 237 -8.77 -9.89 36.57
CA THR A 237 -10.07 -10.04 35.92
C THR A 237 -9.89 -10.57 34.49
N ASN A 238 -10.74 -11.52 34.10
CA ASN A 238 -10.80 -12.08 32.76
C ASN A 238 -12.02 -11.51 32.01
N VAL A 239 -11.78 -10.78 30.92
CA VAL A 239 -12.81 -10.30 29.98
C VAL A 239 -12.56 -11.03 28.65
N SER A 240 -13.38 -12.03 28.31
CA SER A 240 -13.17 -12.77 27.06
C SER A 240 -13.59 -11.99 25.81
N GLY A 241 -14.48 -11.01 25.96
CA GLY A 241 -14.84 -10.05 24.92
C GLY A 241 -13.85 -8.88 24.80
N LYS A 242 -14.25 -7.84 24.07
CA LYS A 242 -13.47 -6.61 23.89
C LYS A 242 -13.88 -5.51 24.87
N ILE A 243 -12.95 -4.60 25.13
CA ILE A 243 -13.24 -3.28 25.71
C ILE A 243 -13.32 -2.31 24.55
N SER A 244 -14.49 -1.72 24.30
CA SER A 244 -14.77 -0.84 23.17
C SER A 244 -15.23 0.53 23.66
N ASN A 245 -14.48 1.58 23.37
CA ASN A 245 -14.82 2.96 23.72
C ASN A 245 -15.16 3.77 22.45
N SER A 246 -16.34 4.40 22.43
CA SER A 246 -16.79 5.28 21.34
C SER A 246 -17.29 6.65 21.82
N SER A 247 -17.05 6.97 23.09
CA SER A 247 -17.28 8.29 23.69
C SER A 247 -16.24 8.53 24.80
N THR A 248 -16.61 8.95 26.01
CA THR A 248 -15.65 9.41 27.02
C THR A 248 -15.29 8.32 28.03
N LEU A 249 -13.99 8.05 28.18
CA LEU A 249 -13.39 7.34 29.31
C LEU A 249 -12.32 8.23 29.96
N GLY A 250 -12.61 8.85 31.11
CA GLY A 250 -11.79 9.96 31.64
C GLY A 250 -11.43 9.87 33.12
N SER A 251 -10.17 10.07 33.48
CA SER A 251 -9.73 10.26 34.88
C SER A 251 -8.98 11.57 35.05
N GLY A 252 -9.50 12.43 35.95
CA GLY A 252 -8.93 13.76 36.18
C GLY A 252 -7.57 13.78 36.89
N ASN A 253 -7.19 12.73 37.62
CA ASN A 253 -5.94 12.68 38.42
C ASN A 253 -5.27 11.29 38.44
N SER A 254 -5.64 10.37 37.53
CA SER A 254 -5.10 9.00 37.48
C SER A 254 -5.04 8.47 36.05
N ASN A 255 -4.94 7.15 35.87
CA ASN A 255 -5.08 6.52 34.56
C ASN A 255 -6.55 6.53 34.10
N ALA A 256 -6.86 6.66 32.82
CA ALA A 256 -8.25 6.44 32.37
C ALA A 256 -8.62 4.95 32.48
N MET A 257 -7.79 4.08 31.91
CA MET A 257 -7.91 2.63 32.00
C MET A 257 -6.72 2.02 32.75
N THR A 258 -6.98 1.04 33.61
CA THR A 258 -5.95 0.26 34.31
C THR A 258 -6.26 -1.23 34.26
N ILE A 259 -5.33 -2.03 33.79
CA ILE A 259 -5.45 -3.49 33.66
C ILE A 259 -4.23 -4.13 34.32
N GLN A 260 -4.43 -4.86 35.42
CA GLN A 260 -3.34 -5.37 36.27
C GLN A 260 -3.58 -6.77 36.85
N GLY A 261 -2.52 -7.37 37.40
CA GLY A 261 -2.59 -8.53 38.28
C GLY A 261 -2.99 -9.83 37.58
N ASN A 262 -2.37 -10.15 36.45
CA ASN A 262 -2.70 -11.29 35.59
C ASN A 262 -4.11 -11.21 34.97
N SER A 263 -4.64 -10.00 34.78
CA SER A 263 -5.87 -9.82 34.01
C SER A 263 -5.68 -10.27 32.56
N THR A 264 -6.76 -10.76 31.95
CA THR A 264 -6.81 -11.13 30.53
C THR A 264 -7.95 -10.38 29.86
N VAL A 265 -7.70 -9.81 28.68
CA VAL A 265 -8.72 -9.13 27.87
C VAL A 265 -8.67 -9.66 26.44
N GLY A 266 -9.83 -9.81 25.79
CA GLY A 266 -9.95 -10.08 24.37
C GLY A 266 -9.20 -9.04 23.54
N GLN A 267 -9.83 -7.90 23.27
CA GLN A 267 -9.24 -6.79 22.51
C GLN A 267 -9.54 -5.46 23.21
N ILE A 268 -8.72 -4.43 22.97
CA ILE A 268 -9.04 -3.05 23.35
C ILE A 268 -9.21 -2.20 22.08
N GLU A 269 -10.32 -1.48 21.98
CA GLU A 269 -10.66 -0.64 20.85
C GLU A 269 -11.13 0.74 21.32
N ASN A 270 -10.51 1.81 20.80
CA ASN A 270 -11.00 3.17 20.89
C ASN A 270 -11.40 3.64 19.49
N THR A 271 -12.70 3.80 19.24
CA THR A 271 -13.22 4.13 17.90
C THR A 271 -13.02 5.62 17.57
N ALA A 272 -13.33 6.03 16.34
CA ALA A 272 -13.08 7.39 15.84
C ALA A 272 -13.73 8.55 16.64
N THR A 273 -14.77 8.28 17.42
CA THR A 273 -15.41 9.25 18.33
C THR A 273 -14.98 9.08 19.80
N GLY A 274 -14.18 8.06 20.09
CA GLY A 274 -13.73 7.71 21.42
C GLY A 274 -12.59 8.60 21.91
N THR A 275 -12.73 9.10 23.13
CA THR A 275 -11.69 9.81 23.88
C THR A 275 -11.36 9.05 25.16
N ILE A 276 -10.13 8.57 25.28
CA ILE A 276 -9.54 8.02 26.51
C ILE A 276 -8.60 9.08 27.08
N ASN A 277 -8.86 9.59 28.28
CA ASN A 277 -8.12 10.73 28.84
C ASN A 277 -7.71 10.47 30.29
N GLY A 278 -6.45 10.12 30.52
CA GLY A 278 -5.88 9.99 31.87
C GLY A 278 -4.88 11.09 32.17
N ALA A 279 -4.75 11.46 33.44
CA ALA A 279 -3.72 12.40 33.89
C ALA A 279 -2.31 11.77 33.92
N TYR A 280 -2.19 10.47 34.26
CA TYR A 280 -0.91 9.74 34.18
C TYR A 280 -0.82 8.90 32.91
N ALA A 281 -1.70 7.91 32.72
CA ALA A 281 -1.76 7.16 31.47
C ALA A 281 -3.17 7.08 30.89
N GLY A 282 -3.29 7.12 29.57
CA GLY A 282 -4.56 6.83 28.90
C GLY A 282 -4.96 5.37 29.16
N MET A 283 -4.04 4.45 28.87
CA MET A 283 -4.16 3.03 29.21
C MET A 283 -2.88 2.54 29.90
N TYR A 284 -3.00 2.04 31.12
CA TYR A 284 -1.91 1.40 31.86
C TYR A 284 -2.18 -0.10 32.00
N ILE A 285 -1.34 -0.92 31.37
CA ILE A 285 -1.50 -2.38 31.33
C ILE A 285 -0.23 -3.02 31.89
N SER A 286 -0.32 -3.59 33.10
CA SER A 286 0.83 -4.18 33.81
C SER A 286 0.59 -5.64 34.17
N SER A 287 1.59 -6.49 33.95
CA SER A 287 1.55 -7.92 34.31
C SER A 287 0.26 -8.61 33.85
N SER A 288 -0.18 -8.34 32.62
CA SER A 288 -1.50 -8.75 32.09
C SER A 288 -1.41 -9.11 30.59
N THR A 289 -2.44 -9.78 30.06
CA THR A 289 -2.47 -10.27 28.67
C THR A 289 -3.63 -9.67 27.86
N ILE A 290 -3.33 -9.14 26.67
CA ILE A 290 -4.31 -8.75 25.65
C ILE A 290 -4.20 -9.73 24.48
N THR A 291 -5.30 -10.36 24.06
CA THR A 291 -5.26 -11.52 23.15
C THR A 291 -5.56 -11.21 21.68
N GLY A 292 -6.17 -10.06 21.40
CA GLY A 292 -6.55 -9.56 20.06
C GLY A 292 -6.02 -8.16 19.76
N GLY A 293 -5.06 -7.67 20.55
CA GLY A 293 -4.37 -6.40 20.33
C GLY A 293 -5.11 -5.15 20.83
N ILE A 294 -4.55 -4.00 20.46
CA ILE A 294 -5.03 -2.67 20.81
C ILE A 294 -5.23 -1.88 19.51
N VAL A 295 -6.42 -1.31 19.31
CA VAL A 295 -6.76 -0.48 18.15
C VAL A 295 -7.21 0.89 18.61
N ASN A 296 -6.61 1.94 18.09
CA ASN A 296 -7.00 3.33 18.30
C ASN A 296 -7.31 4.02 16.97
N ALA A 297 -8.55 4.47 16.81
CA ALA A 297 -8.99 5.35 15.73
C ALA A 297 -9.45 6.73 16.23
N GLY A 298 -9.51 6.93 17.55
CA GLY A 298 -9.86 8.19 18.22
C GLY A 298 -8.70 8.80 19.01
N THR A 299 -8.99 9.53 20.09
CA THR A 299 -7.96 10.20 20.90
C THR A 299 -7.63 9.44 22.18
N ILE A 300 -6.34 9.27 22.48
CA ILE A 300 -5.83 8.74 23.76
C ILE A 300 -4.80 9.71 24.33
N ASN A 301 -5.02 10.19 25.56
CA ASN A 301 -4.17 11.18 26.24
C ASN A 301 -3.63 10.66 27.58
N GLY A 302 -2.39 11.01 27.89
CA GLY A 302 -1.78 10.92 29.23
C GLY A 302 -0.34 11.43 29.24
N ILE A 303 0.38 11.34 30.36
CA ILE A 303 1.86 11.41 30.35
C ILE A 303 2.39 10.25 29.49
N HIS A 304 1.78 9.06 29.62
CA HIS A 304 1.93 7.97 28.66
C HIS A 304 0.57 7.64 28.04
N ALA A 305 0.35 7.85 26.74
CA ALA A 305 -0.98 7.56 26.16
C ALA A 305 -1.30 6.06 26.25
N ILE A 306 -0.35 5.20 25.87
CA ILE A 306 -0.41 3.75 26.04
C ILE A 306 0.86 3.29 26.77
N GLU A 307 0.69 2.61 27.91
CA GLU A 307 1.80 2.06 28.70
C GLU A 307 1.62 0.56 28.97
N LEU A 308 2.62 -0.23 28.54
CA LEU A 308 2.73 -1.66 28.80
C LEU A 308 3.93 -1.94 29.71
N GLN A 309 3.71 -2.60 30.85
CA GLN A 309 4.76 -2.97 31.82
C GLN A 309 4.72 -4.47 32.14
N THR A 310 5.70 -5.25 31.68
CA THR A 310 5.74 -6.73 31.86
C THR A 310 4.44 -7.40 31.37
N SER A 311 3.87 -6.87 30.28
CA SER A 311 2.58 -7.28 29.72
C SER A 311 2.74 -7.95 28.37
N THR A 312 1.80 -8.84 28.03
CA THR A 312 1.82 -9.61 26.78
C THR A 312 0.68 -9.18 25.86
N ILE A 313 0.99 -8.88 24.60
CA ILE A 313 0.02 -8.91 23.50
C ILE A 313 0.26 -10.22 22.75
N SER A 314 -0.59 -11.22 22.99
CA SER A 314 -0.39 -12.60 22.52
C SER A 314 -1.04 -12.90 21.16
N GLY A 315 -1.81 -11.95 20.64
CA GLY A 315 -2.45 -12.01 19.33
C GLY A 315 -2.91 -10.61 18.93
N GLY A 316 -3.03 -10.38 17.62
CA GLY A 316 -3.11 -9.02 17.09
C GLY A 316 -1.81 -8.23 17.32
N GLY A 317 -1.92 -6.91 17.31
CA GLY A 317 -0.80 -5.97 17.47
C GLY A 317 -1.25 -4.67 18.12
N ILE A 318 -0.54 -3.58 17.88
CA ILE A 318 -0.93 -2.22 18.28
C ILE A 318 -1.14 -1.40 17.02
N LEU A 319 -2.38 -0.96 16.75
CA LEU A 319 -2.73 -0.13 15.60
C LEU A 319 -3.21 1.25 16.06
N ASN A 320 -2.51 2.31 15.66
CA ASN A 320 -3.02 3.67 15.66
C ASN A 320 -3.46 4.00 14.22
N ASP A 321 -4.76 3.91 13.95
CA ASP A 321 -5.35 4.08 12.62
C ASP A 321 -5.32 5.55 12.16
N THR A 322 -5.73 5.83 10.92
CA THR A 322 -5.59 7.10 10.20
C THR A 322 -6.27 8.29 10.90
N GLY A 323 -7.33 8.04 11.67
CA GLY A 323 -7.98 9.05 12.54
C GLY A 323 -7.46 9.08 13.99
N GLY A 324 -6.63 8.09 14.36
CA GLY A 324 -6.12 7.89 15.71
C GLY A 324 -5.06 8.91 16.10
N ALA A 325 -5.21 9.47 17.29
CA ALA A 325 -4.24 10.38 17.90
C ALA A 325 -3.86 9.86 19.31
N THR A 326 -2.57 9.71 19.56
CA THR A 326 -2.02 9.31 20.87
C THR A 326 -1.04 10.37 21.34
N HIS A 327 -1.33 10.99 22.50
CA HIS A 327 -0.66 12.20 22.97
C HIS A 327 -0.06 12.03 24.37
N GLY A 328 1.19 12.46 24.56
CA GLY A 328 1.77 12.55 25.90
C GLY A 328 3.21 13.04 26.00
N SER A 329 3.88 12.66 27.08
CA SER A 329 5.35 12.61 27.12
C SER A 329 5.85 11.41 26.31
N ARG A 330 5.13 10.28 26.36
CA ARG A 330 5.36 9.13 25.48
C ARG A 330 4.04 8.63 24.90
N ALA A 331 3.91 8.60 23.58
CA ALA A 331 2.68 8.10 22.96
C ALA A 331 2.52 6.58 23.18
N LEU A 332 3.62 5.82 23.04
CA LEU A 332 3.68 4.40 23.36
C LEU A 332 4.90 4.07 24.21
N ASN A 333 4.70 3.61 25.45
CA ASN A 333 5.74 3.27 26.42
C ASN A 333 5.73 1.74 26.70
N LEU A 334 6.83 1.05 26.38
CA LEU A 334 6.93 -0.42 26.36
C LEU A 334 8.08 -0.93 27.25
N GLY A 335 7.81 -1.16 28.54
CA GLY A 335 8.77 -1.73 29.48
C GLY A 335 8.59 -3.24 29.64
N ASN A 336 9.59 -4.04 29.23
CA ASN A 336 9.56 -5.51 29.31
C ASN A 336 8.28 -6.14 28.69
N ALA A 337 7.76 -5.54 27.61
CA ALA A 337 6.53 -5.97 26.96
C ALA A 337 6.81 -7.07 25.92
N GLN A 338 5.90 -8.03 25.76
CA GLN A 338 6.02 -9.11 24.78
C GLN A 338 4.89 -8.97 23.75
N ILE A 339 5.20 -8.60 22.51
CA ILE A 339 4.22 -8.28 21.46
C ILE A 339 4.39 -9.27 20.30
N SER A 340 3.37 -10.09 20.03
CA SER A 340 3.42 -11.13 19.00
C SER A 340 3.18 -10.64 17.57
N GLY A 341 2.54 -9.47 17.40
CA GLY A 341 2.22 -8.89 16.09
C GLY A 341 2.84 -7.51 15.86
N ASP A 342 2.30 -6.81 14.87
CA ASP A 342 2.86 -5.54 14.39
C ASP A 342 2.50 -4.35 15.31
N ILE A 343 3.37 -3.34 15.34
CA ILE A 343 3.06 -1.99 15.81
C ILE A 343 2.92 -1.11 14.56
N ILE A 344 1.73 -0.58 14.31
CA ILE A 344 1.38 0.16 13.10
C ILE A 344 0.87 1.55 13.47
N ASN A 345 1.50 2.59 12.94
CA ASN A 345 1.00 3.96 12.98
C ASN A 345 0.58 4.44 11.59
N LEU A 346 -0.71 4.75 11.43
CA LEU A 346 -1.31 5.43 10.28
C LEU A 346 -1.76 6.86 10.62
N GLY A 347 -2.05 7.14 11.89
CA GLY A 347 -2.47 8.45 12.40
C GLY A 347 -1.35 9.27 13.03
N LEU A 348 -1.65 9.96 14.12
CA LEU A 348 -0.72 10.80 14.88
C LEU A 348 -0.28 10.11 16.19
N MET A 349 1.03 10.08 16.41
CA MET A 349 1.65 9.85 17.72
C MET A 349 2.50 11.07 18.06
N ASP A 350 2.24 11.74 19.19
CA ASP A 350 3.11 12.80 19.70
C ASP A 350 3.56 12.59 21.16
N GLY A 351 4.81 12.97 21.40
CA GLY A 351 5.51 12.67 22.65
C GLY A 351 6.54 13.73 23.03
N ALA A 352 6.44 14.35 24.21
CA ALA A 352 7.49 15.28 24.67
C ALA A 352 8.86 14.59 24.79
N GLU A 353 8.92 13.39 25.37
CA GLU A 353 10.16 12.61 25.48
C GLU A 353 10.40 11.70 24.27
N GLY A 354 9.35 11.08 23.73
CA GLY A 354 9.46 10.22 22.56
C GLY A 354 8.12 9.70 22.04
N GLY A 355 8.03 9.34 20.76
CA GLY A 355 6.81 8.77 20.19
C GLY A 355 6.61 7.33 20.62
N ILE A 356 7.52 6.44 20.21
CA ILE A 356 7.55 5.03 20.62
C ILE A 356 8.82 4.80 21.44
N VAL A 357 8.67 4.39 22.69
CA VAL A 357 9.78 4.14 23.62
C VAL A 357 9.71 2.71 24.13
N GLY A 358 10.73 1.90 23.83
CA GLY A 358 10.83 0.51 24.26
C GLY A 358 12.10 0.24 25.08
N TYR A 359 11.97 -0.50 26.18
CA TYR A 359 13.09 -0.78 27.07
C TYR A 359 12.94 -2.08 27.90
N ASN A 360 14.01 -2.47 28.60
CA ASN A 360 14.06 -3.61 29.53
C ASN A 360 13.69 -4.98 28.91
N GLY A 361 14.22 -5.32 27.73
CA GLY A 361 14.01 -6.65 27.14
C GLY A 361 12.66 -6.83 26.43
N THR A 362 11.97 -5.73 26.11
CA THR A 362 10.76 -5.76 25.26
C THR A 362 11.05 -6.50 23.95
N THR A 363 10.14 -7.38 23.53
CA THR A 363 10.22 -8.11 22.25
C THR A 363 9.03 -7.78 21.38
N ILE A 364 9.28 -7.50 20.10
CA ILE A 364 8.27 -7.31 19.06
C ILE A 364 8.54 -8.37 17.99
N SER A 365 7.60 -9.30 17.81
CA SER A 365 7.74 -10.38 16.83
C SER A 365 7.32 -9.93 15.42
N GLY A 366 6.39 -8.98 15.33
CA GLY A 366 5.97 -8.33 14.09
C GLY A 366 6.82 -7.11 13.70
N LYS A 367 6.36 -6.37 12.71
CA LYS A 367 6.98 -5.14 12.21
C LYS A 367 6.66 -3.94 13.10
N LEU A 368 7.55 -2.95 13.10
CA LEU A 368 7.23 -1.59 13.56
C LEU A 368 7.11 -0.69 12.33
N SER A 369 5.89 -0.31 11.95
CA SER A 369 5.60 0.41 10.71
C SER A 369 4.95 1.77 10.96
N ASN A 370 5.51 2.84 10.37
CA ASN A 370 4.93 4.17 10.36
C ASN A 370 4.60 4.63 8.94
N SER A 371 3.31 4.85 8.67
CA SER A 371 2.81 5.57 7.49
C SER A 371 2.13 6.90 7.85
N GLY A 372 1.85 7.13 9.13
CA GLY A 372 1.30 8.37 9.66
C GLY A 372 2.38 9.40 10.04
N THR A 373 2.13 10.14 11.12
CA THR A 373 3.08 11.07 11.73
C THR A 373 3.45 10.59 13.13
N ILE A 374 4.75 10.50 13.41
CA ILE A 374 5.29 10.38 14.77
C ILE A 374 6.15 11.61 15.03
N THR A 375 5.90 12.35 16.10
CA THR A 375 6.66 13.56 16.44
C THR A 375 7.06 13.59 17.90
N ALA A 376 8.30 14.03 18.17
CA ALA A 376 8.80 14.17 19.52
C ALA A 376 9.69 15.40 19.74
N TYR A 377 9.85 15.80 20.99
CA TYR A 377 10.94 16.70 21.36
C TYR A 377 12.24 15.93 21.61
N GLY A 378 12.20 14.81 22.34
CA GLY A 378 13.32 13.85 22.43
C GLY A 378 13.40 12.86 21.26
N ASP A 379 13.92 11.65 21.49
CA ASP A 379 14.05 10.60 20.46
C ASP A 379 12.67 10.11 19.99
N THR A 380 12.38 10.16 18.69
CA THR A 380 11.02 9.87 18.18
C THR A 380 10.66 8.38 18.27
N ILE A 381 11.59 7.50 17.91
CA ILE A 381 11.52 6.04 18.17
C ILE A 381 12.80 5.67 18.94
N SER A 382 12.67 5.32 20.22
CA SER A 382 13.81 5.03 21.11
C SER A 382 13.72 3.62 21.66
N LEU A 383 14.70 2.78 21.34
CA LEU A 383 14.70 1.34 21.59
C LEU A 383 15.97 0.93 22.33
N ASN A 384 15.85 0.64 23.63
CA ASN A 384 16.97 0.33 24.52
C ASN A 384 16.88 -1.11 25.03
N ASN A 385 17.74 -2.01 24.54
CA ASN A 385 17.61 -3.45 24.78
C ASN A 385 16.20 -3.99 24.39
N VAL A 386 15.81 -3.76 23.13
CA VAL A 386 14.54 -4.20 22.53
C VAL A 386 14.83 -5.13 21.37
N GLN A 387 14.16 -6.28 21.27
CA GLN A 387 14.33 -7.20 20.15
C GLN A 387 13.16 -7.05 19.15
N ILE A 388 13.40 -6.55 17.95
CA ILE A 388 12.43 -6.59 16.85
C ILE A 388 12.82 -7.73 15.90
N SER A 389 11.98 -8.76 15.80
CA SER A 389 12.26 -9.96 14.99
C SER A 389 12.01 -9.75 13.49
N ALA A 390 11.47 -8.58 13.11
CA ALA A 390 11.14 -8.20 11.75
C ALA A 390 11.58 -6.75 11.46
N GLU A 391 10.95 -6.12 10.46
CA GLU A 391 11.35 -4.83 9.91
C GLU A 391 10.86 -3.63 10.75
N LEU A 392 11.68 -2.59 10.82
CA LEU A 392 11.29 -1.22 11.16
C LEU A 392 11.13 -0.43 9.85
N VAL A 393 9.93 0.05 9.57
CA VAL A 393 9.54 0.65 8.28
C VAL A 393 8.97 2.05 8.49
N ASN A 394 9.51 3.05 7.80
CA ASN A 394 8.93 4.38 7.70
C ASN A 394 8.53 4.73 6.26
N SER A 395 7.24 4.91 6.01
CA SER A 395 6.67 5.52 4.80
C SER A 395 5.94 6.84 5.09
N GLY A 396 5.85 7.25 6.36
CA GLY A 396 5.26 8.49 6.83
C GLY A 396 6.30 9.52 7.29
N THR A 397 5.89 10.41 8.20
CA THR A 397 6.77 11.42 8.79
C THR A 397 7.21 11.03 10.19
N ILE A 398 8.51 11.10 10.46
CA ILE A 398 9.11 11.01 11.80
C ILE A 398 9.82 12.35 12.05
N THR A 399 9.45 13.06 13.12
CA THR A 399 10.08 14.34 13.49
C THR A 399 10.62 14.31 14.91
N SER A 400 11.84 14.77 15.11
CA SER A 400 12.46 15.04 16.41
C SER A 400 12.95 16.49 16.47
N SER A 401 12.64 17.17 17.58
CA SER A 401 13.12 18.53 17.83
C SER A 401 14.53 18.58 18.42
N SER A 402 14.96 17.55 19.16
CA SER A 402 16.27 17.54 19.84
C SER A 402 17.03 16.20 19.78
N GLY A 403 16.33 15.07 19.81
CA GLY A 403 16.90 13.72 19.74
C GLY A 403 16.98 13.14 18.33
N ALA A 404 17.18 11.83 18.23
CA ALA A 404 17.21 11.09 16.98
C ALA A 404 15.81 10.73 16.47
N GLY A 405 15.67 10.46 15.17
CA GLY A 405 14.43 9.98 14.57
C GLY A 405 14.16 8.52 14.93
N ILE A 406 15.15 7.65 14.67
CA ILE A 406 15.18 6.26 15.10
C ILE A 406 16.47 6.03 15.89
N HIS A 407 16.37 5.53 17.11
CA HIS A 407 17.48 5.24 18.00
C HIS A 407 17.41 3.80 18.53
N LEU A 408 18.38 2.97 18.19
CA LEU A 408 18.59 1.64 18.78
C LEU A 408 19.85 1.66 19.65
N MET A 409 19.74 1.21 20.89
CA MET A 409 20.83 1.22 21.87
C MET A 409 20.91 -0.02 22.76
N ASN A 410 22.11 -0.28 23.30
CA ASN A 410 22.42 -1.26 24.36
C ASN A 410 21.79 -2.65 24.14
N GLY A 411 22.05 -3.28 22.99
CA GLY A 411 21.53 -4.62 22.70
C GLY A 411 20.22 -4.63 21.91
N ALA A 412 19.73 -3.47 21.47
CA ALA A 412 18.53 -3.41 20.64
C ALA A 412 18.78 -3.97 19.23
N THR A 413 17.85 -4.79 18.73
CA THR A 413 17.96 -5.45 17.44
C THR A 413 16.75 -5.18 16.55
N ALA A 414 16.98 -5.17 15.24
CA ALA A 414 15.95 -5.19 14.21
C ALA A 414 16.41 -6.05 13.04
N ASP A 415 15.48 -6.67 12.30
CA ASP A 415 15.86 -7.38 11.07
C ASP A 415 16.32 -6.38 10.02
N TYR A 416 15.54 -5.33 9.78
CA TYR A 416 15.79 -4.33 8.72
C TYR A 416 15.34 -2.96 9.17
N ILE A 417 16.00 -1.90 8.71
CA ILE A 417 15.49 -0.52 8.84
C ILE A 417 15.28 0.06 7.45
N SER A 418 14.05 0.50 7.15
CA SER A 418 13.72 1.11 5.86
C SER A 418 13.01 2.44 6.00
N ASN A 419 13.40 3.37 5.13
CA ASN A 419 12.70 4.63 4.91
C ASN A 419 12.24 4.68 3.45
N GLY A 420 10.96 4.38 3.19
CA GLY A 420 10.38 4.29 1.86
C GLY A 420 10.32 5.64 1.13
N ALA A 421 9.87 5.64 -0.14
CA ALA A 421 9.96 6.81 -1.01
C ALA A 421 9.18 8.05 -0.56
N THR A 422 8.14 7.87 0.26
CA THR A 422 7.39 8.94 0.93
C THR A 422 7.84 9.21 2.36
N GLY A 423 8.75 8.38 2.88
CA GLY A 423 9.28 8.43 4.23
C GLY A 423 10.19 9.64 4.42
N VAL A 424 9.87 10.45 5.43
CA VAL A 424 10.68 11.60 5.85
C VAL A 424 11.03 11.44 7.31
N ILE A 425 12.33 11.46 7.63
CA ILE A 425 12.83 11.50 9.00
C ILE A 425 13.58 12.82 9.20
N ASN A 426 13.06 13.71 10.05
CA ASN A 426 13.62 15.03 10.34
C ASN A 426 14.07 15.10 11.80
N SER A 427 15.37 15.27 12.05
CA SER A 427 15.95 15.34 13.41
C SER A 427 16.76 16.63 13.56
N ALA A 428 16.18 17.67 14.17
CA ALA A 428 16.74 19.02 14.07
C ALA A 428 18.15 19.18 14.67
N SER A 429 18.47 18.46 15.76
CA SER A 429 19.83 18.40 16.34
C SER A 429 20.37 16.99 16.63
N GLY A 430 19.58 15.93 16.40
CA GLY A 430 20.01 14.54 16.55
C GLY A 430 20.19 13.82 15.20
N ASN A 431 20.50 12.52 15.24
CA ASN A 431 20.72 11.74 14.01
C ASN A 431 19.38 11.21 13.45
N SER A 432 19.18 11.12 12.13
CA SER A 432 17.93 10.54 11.59
C SER A 432 17.82 9.05 11.95
N ILE A 433 18.91 8.30 11.77
CA ILE A 433 19.07 6.93 12.28
C ILE A 433 20.33 6.88 13.15
N TYR A 434 20.17 6.40 14.38
CA TYR A 434 21.22 6.26 15.40
C TYR A 434 21.27 4.81 15.89
N LEU A 435 22.38 4.13 15.67
CA LEU A 435 22.69 2.83 16.27
C LEU A 435 23.90 3.00 17.19
N GLU A 436 23.82 2.61 18.47
CA GLU A 436 24.99 2.62 19.36
C GLU A 436 24.95 1.56 20.47
N GLY A 437 26.09 1.35 21.13
CA GLY A 437 26.20 0.47 22.28
C GLY A 437 26.36 -1.01 21.93
N VAL A 438 26.91 -1.76 22.88
CA VAL A 438 27.28 -3.17 22.68
C VAL A 438 26.03 -4.03 22.44
N GLY A 439 26.09 -4.87 21.40
CA GLY A 439 25.02 -5.81 21.05
C GLY A 439 23.90 -5.20 20.21
N THR A 440 23.94 -3.90 19.93
CA THR A 440 22.98 -3.26 19.03
C THR A 440 23.23 -3.73 17.59
N SER A 441 22.22 -4.28 16.90
CA SER A 441 22.43 -4.81 15.55
C SER A 441 21.24 -4.71 14.61
N VAL A 442 21.51 -4.43 13.34
CA VAL A 442 20.54 -4.58 12.24
C VAL A 442 20.97 -5.75 11.36
N ALA A 443 20.11 -6.76 11.21
CA ALA A 443 20.51 -8.04 10.60
C ALA A 443 20.72 -7.94 9.08
N ASN A 444 19.80 -7.29 8.37
CA ASN A 444 19.69 -7.27 6.92
C ASN A 444 19.86 -5.86 6.30
N GLY A 445 20.33 -4.87 7.07
CA GLY A 445 20.78 -3.58 6.56
C GLY A 445 19.81 -2.38 6.75
N ILE A 446 20.27 -1.23 6.27
CA ILE A 446 19.51 0.04 6.25
C ILE A 446 19.26 0.46 4.81
N VAL A 447 18.01 0.72 4.42
CA VAL A 447 17.68 1.21 3.08
C VAL A 447 16.83 2.48 3.10
N ASN A 448 17.35 3.51 2.45
CA ASN A 448 16.66 4.78 2.23
C ASN A 448 16.24 4.93 0.77
N SER A 449 14.94 5.15 0.57
CA SER A 449 14.30 5.57 -0.69
C SER A 449 13.71 6.98 -0.59
N GLY A 450 13.60 7.55 0.61
CA GLY A 450 13.02 8.85 0.91
C GLY A 450 14.06 9.86 1.42
N ALA A 451 13.68 10.67 2.42
CA ALA A 451 14.54 11.70 3.01
C ALA A 451 14.93 11.40 4.47
N LEU A 452 16.21 11.31 4.74
CA LEU A 452 16.81 11.33 6.08
C LEU A 452 17.50 12.68 6.27
N ASN A 453 16.97 13.53 7.15
CA ASN A 453 17.53 14.84 7.49
C ASN A 453 17.86 14.88 8.98
N GLY A 454 19.11 15.17 9.34
CA GLY A 454 19.55 15.15 10.73
C GLY A 454 20.73 16.07 11.00
N ALA A 455 21.20 16.14 12.24
CA ALA A 455 22.59 16.52 12.51
C ALA A 455 23.53 15.56 11.79
N ARG A 456 23.22 14.27 11.85
CA ARG A 456 23.77 13.26 10.94
C ARG A 456 22.64 12.43 10.34
N GLY A 457 22.75 12.05 9.07
CA GLY A 457 21.72 11.23 8.43
C GLY A 457 21.71 9.82 9.01
N VAL A 458 22.86 9.14 8.97
CA VAL A 458 23.04 7.82 9.60
C VAL A 458 24.29 7.80 10.48
N TYR A 459 24.13 7.36 11.74
CA TYR A 459 25.22 7.14 12.69
C TYR A 459 25.23 5.67 13.12
N VAL A 460 26.33 4.95 12.83
CA VAL A 460 26.56 3.58 13.31
C VAL A 460 27.74 3.59 14.26
N GLY A 461 27.46 3.64 15.56
CA GLY A 461 28.40 3.91 16.64
C GLY A 461 29.11 2.70 17.23
N SER A 462 30.03 2.99 18.16
CA SER A 462 30.85 2.00 18.85
C SER A 462 30.01 0.86 19.45
N GLY A 463 30.37 -0.37 19.11
CA GLY A 463 29.69 -1.60 19.57
C GLY A 463 28.44 -2.00 18.77
N ALA A 464 27.96 -1.16 17.85
CA ALA A 464 26.86 -1.49 16.94
C ALA A 464 27.35 -2.22 15.68
N ASN A 465 26.48 -3.03 15.07
CA ASN A 465 26.78 -3.84 13.89
C ASN A 465 25.64 -3.83 12.86
N ILE A 466 25.97 -3.67 11.57
CA ILE A 466 25.10 -4.08 10.46
C ILE A 466 25.62 -5.41 9.92
N VAL A 467 24.83 -6.47 10.06
CA VAL A 467 25.28 -7.86 9.86
C VAL A 467 25.31 -8.27 8.38
N ALA A 468 24.43 -7.71 7.55
CA ALA A 468 24.40 -7.93 6.09
C ALA A 468 23.80 -6.73 5.35
N ASN A 469 24.04 -6.68 4.03
CA ASN A 469 23.52 -5.70 3.05
C ASN A 469 23.82 -4.22 3.29
N GLY A 470 24.52 -3.87 4.38
CA GLY A 470 25.10 -2.55 4.60
C GLY A 470 24.09 -1.40 4.68
N ILE A 471 24.44 -0.28 4.06
CA ILE A 471 23.59 0.92 3.97
C ILE A 471 23.36 1.25 2.49
N THR A 472 22.11 1.30 2.03
CA THR A 472 21.76 1.69 0.66
C THR A 472 20.95 2.99 0.65
N ASN A 473 21.40 3.96 -0.13
CA ASN A 473 20.66 5.17 -0.48
C ASN A 473 20.27 5.12 -1.96
N GLN A 474 19.00 4.93 -2.25
CA GLN A 474 18.49 4.68 -3.60
C GLN A 474 18.41 5.97 -4.45
N ALA A 475 18.24 5.80 -5.76
CA ALA A 475 18.08 6.93 -6.69
C ALA A 475 16.91 7.85 -6.29
N GLY A 476 17.17 9.15 -6.21
CA GLY A 476 16.22 10.17 -5.75
C GLY A 476 16.10 10.33 -4.22
N ALA A 477 16.70 9.43 -3.44
CA ALA A 477 16.69 9.49 -1.99
C ALA A 477 17.81 10.40 -1.43
N THR A 478 17.56 11.06 -0.30
CA THR A 478 18.50 11.98 0.34
C THR A 478 18.88 11.53 1.75
N ILE A 479 20.18 11.59 2.05
CA ILE A 479 20.74 11.48 3.40
C ILE A 479 21.52 12.76 3.67
N THR A 480 20.92 13.66 4.44
CA THR A 480 21.41 15.03 4.66
C THR A 480 21.74 15.24 6.14
N GLY A 481 23.02 15.46 6.44
CA GLY A 481 23.50 15.90 7.74
C GLY A 481 23.77 17.40 7.78
N THR A 482 23.40 18.09 8.86
CA THR A 482 23.92 19.45 9.14
C THR A 482 25.37 19.41 9.64
N ASP A 483 25.90 18.22 9.99
CA ASP A 483 27.31 17.90 10.26
C ASP A 483 27.85 16.85 9.27
N ILE A 484 27.34 15.60 9.31
CA ILE A 484 27.84 14.47 8.50
C ILE A 484 26.69 13.68 7.85
N GLY A 485 26.79 13.33 6.57
CA GLY A 485 25.78 12.49 5.90
C GLY A 485 25.68 11.09 6.51
N ILE A 486 26.75 10.29 6.40
CA ILE A 486 26.89 8.97 7.05
C ILE A 486 28.18 8.94 7.87
N THR A 487 28.13 8.44 9.11
CA THR A 487 29.33 8.19 9.92
C THR A 487 29.34 6.81 10.57
N VAL A 488 30.52 6.19 10.59
CA VAL A 488 30.76 4.86 11.19
C VAL A 488 32.04 4.92 12.06
N PRO A 489 31.94 5.39 13.32
CA PRO A 489 33.07 5.41 14.28
C PRO A 489 33.13 4.15 15.18
N ASN A 490 34.19 3.35 15.03
CA ASN A 490 34.46 2.10 15.77
C ASN A 490 33.34 1.03 15.69
N ALA A 491 32.69 0.90 14.53
CA ALA A 491 31.55 0.01 14.33
C ALA A 491 31.76 -0.96 13.16
N GLN A 492 30.87 -1.95 13.00
CA GLN A 492 30.96 -2.96 11.95
C GLN A 492 29.81 -2.77 10.95
N VAL A 493 30.12 -2.69 9.65
CA VAL A 493 29.12 -2.61 8.58
C VAL A 493 29.49 -3.59 7.47
N HIS A 494 28.75 -4.70 7.41
CA HIS A 494 28.93 -5.74 6.40
C HIS A 494 27.94 -5.54 5.24
N GLY A 495 28.42 -5.60 4.00
CA GLY A 495 27.65 -5.30 2.79
C GLY A 495 27.91 -3.91 2.21
N GLY A 496 28.75 -3.09 2.85
CA GLY A 496 29.24 -1.82 2.31
C GLY A 496 28.26 -0.64 2.43
N ILE A 497 28.52 0.40 1.64
CA ILE A 497 27.61 1.53 1.43
C ILE A 497 27.35 1.68 -0.07
N THR A 498 26.08 1.63 -0.49
CA THR A 498 25.68 1.90 -1.87
C THR A 498 24.91 3.22 -1.94
N ASN A 499 25.31 4.12 -2.84
CA ASN A 499 24.67 5.41 -3.05
C ASN A 499 24.35 5.66 -4.53
N ASP A 500 23.07 5.62 -4.86
CA ASP A 500 22.51 6.05 -6.14
C ASP A 500 21.76 7.39 -6.02
N GLY A 501 21.52 7.86 -4.79
CA GLY A 501 20.90 9.15 -4.46
C GLY A 501 21.91 10.21 -4.05
N THR A 502 21.51 11.10 -3.14
CA THR A 502 22.37 12.16 -2.57
C THR A 502 22.72 11.87 -1.11
N ILE A 503 24.00 11.82 -0.79
CA ILE A 503 24.51 11.87 0.59
C ILE A 503 25.25 13.20 0.77
N SER A 504 24.86 14.01 1.74
CA SER A 504 25.50 15.30 2.00
C SER A 504 25.69 15.54 3.49
N GLY A 505 26.83 16.12 3.86
CA GLY A 505 27.06 16.71 5.18
C GLY A 505 27.86 18.00 5.05
N THR A 506 27.68 18.97 5.95
CA THR A 506 28.45 20.23 5.85
C THR A 506 29.95 19.99 6.02
N ASN A 507 30.32 19.12 6.97
CA ASN A 507 31.72 18.75 7.25
C ASN A 507 32.16 17.53 6.45
N ASN A 508 31.38 16.44 6.45
CA ASN A 508 31.73 15.21 5.73
C ASN A 508 30.50 14.60 5.04
N GLY A 509 30.61 14.19 3.77
CA GLY A 509 29.59 13.35 3.13
C GLY A 509 29.52 11.96 3.78
N ILE A 510 30.63 11.22 3.72
CA ILE A 510 30.81 9.94 4.44
C ILE A 510 32.10 9.98 5.27
N ALA A 511 32.02 9.57 6.55
CA ALA A 511 33.17 9.44 7.45
C ALA A 511 33.27 8.02 8.05
N ILE A 512 34.38 7.32 7.83
CA ILE A 512 34.65 5.99 8.39
C ILE A 512 35.93 6.07 9.23
N THR A 513 35.82 5.87 10.55
CA THR A 513 36.90 6.21 11.49
C THR A 513 37.02 5.25 12.66
N GLY A 514 38.19 5.23 13.30
CA GLY A 514 38.51 4.31 14.38
C GLY A 514 38.67 2.88 13.87
N THR A 515 38.42 1.90 14.72
CA THR A 515 38.55 0.46 14.39
C THR A 515 37.40 -0.08 13.53
N SER A 516 36.75 0.78 12.73
CA SER A 516 35.61 0.38 11.91
C SER A 516 35.99 -0.59 10.79
N VAL A 517 35.09 -1.53 10.53
CA VAL A 517 35.14 -2.48 9.41
C VAL A 517 34.01 -2.18 8.44
N LEU A 518 34.33 -2.13 7.15
CA LEU A 518 33.39 -1.86 6.06
C LEU A 518 33.59 -2.89 4.93
N ASP A 519 33.06 -4.09 5.15
CA ASP A 519 33.18 -5.19 4.20
C ASP A 519 32.21 -4.97 3.03
N GLY A 520 32.73 -4.96 1.80
CA GLY A 520 32.00 -4.59 0.58
C GLY A 520 32.33 -3.18 0.07
N GLY A 521 32.96 -2.33 0.88
CA GLY A 521 33.42 -1.00 0.47
C GLY A 521 32.30 0.01 0.21
N ILE A 522 32.53 0.95 -0.70
CA ILE A 522 31.56 1.99 -1.07
C ILE A 522 31.34 1.98 -2.59
N LEU A 523 30.08 1.94 -3.04
CA LEU A 523 29.68 2.14 -4.43
C LEU A 523 28.89 3.45 -4.53
N ASN A 524 29.40 4.43 -5.30
CA ASN A 524 28.71 5.69 -5.55
C ASN A 524 28.37 5.83 -7.04
N THR A 525 27.09 5.77 -7.41
CA THR A 525 26.59 6.20 -8.73
C THR A 525 25.90 7.57 -8.66
N GLY A 526 25.45 7.98 -7.47
CA GLY A 526 24.84 9.29 -7.18
C GLY A 526 25.83 10.38 -6.76
N ALA A 527 25.41 11.26 -5.86
CA ALA A 527 26.21 12.39 -5.38
C ALA A 527 26.59 12.23 -3.90
N ILE A 528 27.87 12.47 -3.58
CA ILE A 528 28.38 12.59 -2.21
C ILE A 528 29.04 13.95 -2.04
N SER A 529 28.64 14.74 -1.04
CA SER A 529 29.13 16.11 -0.84
C SER A 529 29.42 16.52 0.59
N GLY A 530 30.40 17.41 0.76
CA GLY A 530 30.70 18.12 2.00
C GLY A 530 32.01 18.91 1.92
N ALA A 531 32.48 19.51 3.01
CA ALA A 531 33.85 20.06 3.04
C ALA A 531 34.88 18.97 2.71
N ASN A 532 34.67 17.77 3.26
CA ASN A 532 35.16 16.51 2.69
C ASN A 532 33.97 15.76 2.08
N ALA A 533 34.06 15.28 0.84
CA ALA A 533 33.11 14.30 0.33
C ALA A 533 33.29 12.98 1.11
N LEU A 534 34.54 12.56 1.31
CA LEU A 534 34.92 11.30 1.95
C LEU A 534 36.05 11.53 2.97
N ASN A 535 35.97 10.91 4.15
CA ASN A 535 36.99 10.99 5.19
C ASN A 535 37.23 9.64 5.88
N PHE A 536 38.36 9.00 5.56
CA PHE A 536 38.74 7.68 6.06
C PHE A 536 40.11 7.68 6.76
N THR A 537 40.56 8.85 7.20
CA THR A 537 41.94 9.12 7.64
C THR A 537 42.44 8.21 8.77
N ASN A 538 41.52 7.63 9.55
CA ASN A 538 41.81 6.68 10.64
C ASN A 538 40.92 5.43 10.54
N SER A 539 40.79 4.80 9.36
CA SER A 539 40.00 3.57 9.18
C SER A 539 40.77 2.32 9.64
N GLY A 540 40.07 1.36 10.27
CA GLY A 540 40.69 0.18 10.89
C GLY A 540 41.10 -0.93 9.91
N SER A 541 40.54 -0.93 8.70
CA SER A 541 40.83 -1.88 7.63
C SER A 541 40.77 -1.17 6.28
N ALA A 542 41.53 -1.66 5.29
CA ALA A 542 41.52 -1.11 3.94
C ALA A 542 40.32 -1.64 3.15
N PHE A 543 39.59 -0.74 2.49
CA PHE A 543 38.47 -1.04 1.60
C PHE A 543 38.57 -0.25 0.29
N ILE A 544 37.64 -0.54 -0.63
CA ILE A 544 37.57 0.06 -1.97
C ILE A 544 36.37 1.01 -2.04
N VAL A 545 36.60 2.22 -2.54
CA VAL A 545 35.55 3.12 -3.03
C VAL A 545 35.49 3.05 -4.54
N THR A 546 34.32 2.78 -5.10
CA THR A 546 34.05 2.78 -6.53
C THR A 546 33.12 3.94 -6.86
N ASN A 547 33.66 4.98 -7.47
CA ASN A 547 32.94 6.18 -7.84
C ASN A 547 32.61 6.18 -9.35
N GLN A 548 31.32 6.20 -9.67
CA GLN A 548 30.73 6.42 -10.99
C GLN A 548 29.92 7.73 -11.07
N GLY A 549 29.61 8.34 -9.92
CA GLY A 549 28.93 9.63 -9.78
C GLY A 549 29.85 10.75 -9.28
N SER A 550 29.28 11.68 -8.51
CA SER A 550 29.97 12.92 -8.08
C SER A 550 30.53 12.83 -6.66
N LEU A 551 31.80 13.16 -6.48
CA LEU A 551 32.41 13.45 -5.18
C LEU A 551 32.75 14.95 -5.09
N THR A 552 31.93 15.70 -4.35
CA THR A 552 32.04 17.17 -4.26
C THR A 552 32.60 17.58 -2.90
N GLY A 553 33.88 17.96 -2.88
CA GLY A 553 34.64 18.22 -1.65
C GLY A 553 35.94 17.42 -1.58
N ALA A 554 36.75 17.64 -0.55
CA ALA A 554 38.01 16.92 -0.37
C ALA A 554 37.80 15.41 -0.13
N VAL A 555 38.76 14.58 -0.52
CA VAL A 555 38.69 13.12 -0.39
C VAL A 555 39.92 12.64 0.38
N ALA A 556 39.76 12.35 1.67
CA ALA A 556 40.83 11.84 2.51
C ALA A 556 40.76 10.31 2.62
N LEU A 557 41.60 9.61 1.84
CA LEU A 557 41.57 8.16 1.67
C LEU A 557 42.17 7.37 2.84
N GLY A 558 43.09 7.94 3.62
CA GLY A 558 43.86 7.18 4.60
C GLY A 558 44.64 6.06 3.92
N ILE A 559 44.31 4.80 4.22
CA ILE A 559 44.93 3.59 3.63
C ILE A 559 44.15 2.99 2.44
N ASN A 560 43.05 3.64 2.01
CA ASN A 560 42.05 3.02 1.13
C ASN A 560 42.29 3.24 -0.37
N THR A 561 41.57 2.48 -1.18
CA THR A 561 41.59 2.58 -2.66
C THR A 561 40.39 3.37 -3.18
N LEU A 562 40.62 4.27 -4.15
CA LEU A 562 39.58 4.96 -4.91
C LEU A 562 39.65 4.57 -6.40
N ASN A 563 38.61 3.94 -6.90
CA ASN A 563 38.38 3.68 -8.31
C ASN A 563 37.44 4.76 -8.87
N ILE A 564 37.86 5.50 -9.90
CA ILE A 564 37.06 6.51 -10.60
C ILE A 564 36.70 5.94 -11.97
N LEU A 565 35.45 5.49 -12.15
CA LEU A 565 34.98 4.67 -13.27
C LEU A 565 33.84 5.33 -14.05
N GLY A 566 33.75 5.08 -15.36
CA GLY A 566 32.69 5.62 -16.20
C GLY A 566 32.85 7.10 -16.55
N SER A 567 32.08 7.58 -17.53
CA SER A 567 32.21 8.94 -18.11
C SER A 567 31.51 10.04 -17.31
N THR A 568 30.75 9.69 -16.28
CA THR A 568 30.01 10.61 -15.40
C THR A 568 30.73 10.89 -14.07
N ALA A 569 31.80 10.16 -13.78
CA ALA A 569 32.49 10.28 -12.50
C ALA A 569 33.25 11.62 -12.39
N SER A 570 33.01 12.35 -11.30
CA SER A 570 33.70 13.60 -10.98
C SER A 570 34.28 13.58 -9.56
N VAL A 571 35.39 14.30 -9.37
CA VAL A 571 36.01 14.56 -8.07
C VAL A 571 36.52 15.99 -8.08
N THR A 572 35.94 16.86 -7.26
CA THR A 572 36.20 18.31 -7.35
C THR A 572 37.15 18.85 -6.28
N GLY A 573 37.32 18.14 -5.16
CA GLY A 573 38.28 18.51 -4.12
C GLY A 573 39.63 17.82 -4.27
N THR A 574 40.60 18.25 -3.45
CA THR A 574 41.90 17.57 -3.37
C THR A 574 41.75 16.16 -2.80
N VAL A 575 42.39 15.19 -3.44
CA VAL A 575 42.45 13.80 -2.98
C VAL A 575 43.74 13.60 -2.19
N THR A 576 43.62 13.28 -0.90
CA THR A 576 44.76 12.99 -0.03
C THR A 576 44.77 11.53 0.38
N GLY A 577 45.96 10.94 0.47
CA GLY A 577 46.15 9.56 0.95
C GLY A 577 47.32 9.44 1.92
N GLY A 578 47.51 8.22 2.41
CA GLY A 578 48.68 7.80 3.17
C GLY A 578 49.26 6.51 2.61
N THR A 579 50.09 5.84 3.40
CA THR A 579 50.72 4.56 3.01
C THR A 579 49.66 3.49 2.72
N GLY A 580 49.78 2.81 1.58
CA GLY A 580 48.82 1.84 1.08
C GLY A 580 47.70 2.43 0.21
N SER A 581 47.51 3.75 0.17
CA SER A 581 46.45 4.36 -0.64
C SER A 581 46.71 4.29 -2.16
N VAL A 582 45.66 4.01 -2.91
CA VAL A 582 45.69 3.83 -4.37
C VAL A 582 44.57 4.63 -5.03
N VAL A 583 44.85 5.32 -6.13
CA VAL A 583 43.83 5.91 -7.01
C VAL A 583 43.91 5.26 -8.39
N ASN A 584 42.80 4.73 -8.89
CA ASN A 584 42.69 4.10 -10.21
C ASN A 584 41.71 4.89 -11.10
N ILE A 585 42.17 5.36 -12.25
CA ILE A 585 41.34 5.98 -13.30
C ILE A 585 40.96 4.90 -14.31
N GLY A 586 39.72 4.42 -14.21
CA GLY A 586 39.21 3.23 -14.90
C GLY A 586 39.80 1.92 -14.34
N THR A 587 39.06 0.81 -14.44
CA THR A 587 39.56 -0.55 -14.11
C THR A 587 38.74 -1.62 -14.82
N GLY A 588 39.38 -2.69 -15.29
CA GLY A 588 38.69 -3.86 -15.85
C GLY A 588 37.92 -3.52 -17.12
N ALA A 589 36.62 -3.83 -17.18
CA ALA A 589 35.77 -3.50 -18.32
C ALA A 589 35.13 -2.09 -18.25
N LEU A 590 35.18 -1.43 -17.08
CA LEU A 590 34.57 -0.13 -16.83
C LEU A 590 35.62 0.97 -16.96
N HIS A 591 35.73 1.51 -18.17
CA HIS A 591 36.65 2.57 -18.53
C HIS A 591 36.00 3.94 -18.36
N SER A 592 36.78 4.94 -17.94
CA SER A 592 36.24 6.28 -17.64
C SER A 592 36.12 7.19 -18.87
N GLY A 593 36.60 6.73 -20.04
CA GLY A 593 36.68 7.52 -21.27
C GLY A 593 37.68 8.67 -21.13
N SER A 594 37.24 9.76 -20.49
CA SER A 594 38.09 10.88 -20.06
C SER A 594 37.60 11.47 -18.75
N PHE A 595 38.43 11.35 -17.71
CA PHE A 595 38.26 12.01 -16.42
C PHE A 595 39.11 13.29 -16.35
N THR A 596 38.52 14.40 -15.91
CA THR A 596 39.22 15.67 -15.63
C THR A 596 39.09 15.97 -14.14
N PRO A 597 40.20 16.04 -13.39
CA PRO A 597 40.17 16.42 -11.99
C PRO A 597 40.09 17.95 -11.87
N ASP A 598 39.26 18.45 -10.95
CA ASP A 598 39.27 19.87 -10.56
C ASP A 598 40.12 20.12 -9.29
N GLY A 599 40.71 19.06 -8.72
CA GLY A 599 41.57 19.10 -7.53
C GLY A 599 42.87 18.29 -7.69
N ASN A 600 43.87 18.64 -6.86
CA ASN A 600 45.17 17.97 -6.82
C ASN A 600 45.12 16.59 -6.13
N PHE A 601 46.18 15.81 -6.29
CA PHE A 601 46.38 14.54 -5.58
C PHE A 601 47.63 14.64 -4.69
N ALA A 602 47.60 14.12 -3.47
CA ALA A 602 48.74 14.19 -2.54
C ALA A 602 48.86 12.98 -1.61
N GLY A 603 50.09 12.58 -1.28
CA GLY A 603 50.37 11.53 -0.28
C GLY A 603 50.01 10.11 -0.71
N LEU A 604 49.70 9.88 -1.98
CA LEU A 604 49.31 8.56 -2.48
C LEU A 604 50.50 7.59 -2.48
N SER A 605 50.25 6.30 -2.27
CA SER A 605 51.27 5.28 -2.55
C SER A 605 51.31 4.95 -4.05
N GLN A 606 50.14 4.86 -4.70
CA GLN A 606 50.06 4.58 -6.12
C GLN A 606 48.94 5.35 -6.82
N MET A 607 49.19 5.80 -8.05
CA MET A 607 48.14 6.23 -8.98
C MET A 607 48.25 5.41 -10.28
N ASN A 608 47.12 4.93 -10.80
CA ASN A 608 47.07 4.17 -12.03
C ASN A 608 46.08 4.79 -13.02
N ILE A 609 46.49 4.88 -14.29
CA ILE A 609 45.58 5.11 -15.42
C ILE A 609 45.46 3.79 -16.18
N SER A 610 44.29 3.16 -16.14
CA SER A 610 44.04 1.90 -16.86
C SER A 610 44.00 2.11 -18.36
N ALA A 611 44.27 1.04 -19.12
CA ALA A 611 44.08 1.02 -20.57
C ALA A 611 42.68 1.52 -20.97
N ALA A 612 42.56 2.15 -22.13
CA ALA A 612 41.34 2.79 -22.65
C ALA A 612 40.69 3.85 -21.74
N SER A 613 41.37 4.32 -20.69
CA SER A 613 40.94 5.45 -19.85
C SER A 613 41.89 6.64 -20.01
N THR A 614 41.36 7.85 -19.97
CA THR A 614 42.14 9.10 -20.06
C THR A 614 42.07 9.88 -18.76
N LEU A 615 43.22 10.29 -18.21
CA LEU A 615 43.32 11.40 -17.24
C LEU A 615 43.66 12.67 -18.02
N ARG A 616 42.80 13.69 -17.98
CA ARG A 616 42.91 14.90 -18.79
C ARG A 616 43.06 16.15 -17.94
N SER A 617 44.24 16.77 -17.97
CA SER A 617 44.55 18.04 -17.30
C SER A 617 44.27 19.23 -18.22
N THR A 618 43.32 20.09 -17.83
CA THR A 618 43.03 21.39 -18.48
C THR A 618 43.56 22.60 -17.73
N SER A 619 44.12 22.38 -16.55
CA SER A 619 44.78 23.35 -15.67
C SER A 619 46.17 22.82 -15.30
N ALA A 620 46.91 23.56 -14.47
CA ALA A 620 48.01 22.96 -13.71
C ALA A 620 47.43 21.90 -12.76
N LEU A 621 48.14 20.77 -12.61
CA LEU A 621 47.72 19.64 -11.79
C LEU A 621 48.94 19.06 -11.06
N ASP A 622 48.89 19.06 -9.74
CA ASP A 622 49.90 18.41 -8.91
C ASP A 622 49.44 17.00 -8.51
N ILE A 623 50.34 16.03 -8.70
CA ILE A 623 50.14 14.62 -8.34
C ILE A 623 51.27 14.22 -7.38
N GLY A 624 50.95 13.98 -6.13
CA GLY A 624 51.86 13.38 -5.14
C GLY A 624 51.54 11.90 -4.97
N ALA A 625 52.32 11.04 -5.63
CA ALA A 625 52.17 9.58 -5.57
C ALA A 625 53.55 8.90 -5.64
N THR A 626 53.88 7.96 -4.75
CA THR A 626 55.19 7.27 -4.77
C THR A 626 55.49 6.66 -6.14
N THR A 627 54.47 6.07 -6.79
CA THR A 627 54.55 5.69 -8.20
C THR A 627 53.24 5.99 -8.94
N MET A 628 53.35 6.54 -10.14
CA MET A 628 52.25 6.70 -11.09
C MET A 628 52.47 5.77 -12.29
N SER A 629 51.53 4.85 -12.54
CA SER A 629 51.55 3.95 -13.70
C SER A 629 50.52 4.40 -14.74
N ASN A 630 50.95 4.61 -15.99
CA ASN A 630 50.07 4.95 -17.10
C ASN A 630 50.03 3.83 -18.14
N SER A 631 48.90 3.14 -18.22
CA SER A 631 48.57 2.15 -19.27
C SER A 631 47.51 2.65 -20.25
N GLY A 632 46.91 3.81 -19.98
CA GLY A 632 45.90 4.49 -20.80
C GLY A 632 46.44 5.75 -21.43
N VAL A 633 45.79 6.90 -21.21
CA VAL A 633 46.24 8.20 -21.72
C VAL A 633 46.37 9.21 -20.58
N LEU A 634 47.54 9.82 -20.42
CA LEU A 634 47.73 11.05 -19.64
C LEU A 634 47.75 12.22 -20.62
N SER A 635 46.71 13.04 -20.64
CA SER A 635 46.53 14.15 -21.59
C SER A 635 46.70 15.50 -20.89
N VAL A 636 47.61 16.34 -21.37
CA VAL A 636 47.91 17.67 -20.81
C VAL A 636 47.61 18.74 -21.86
N ALA A 637 46.70 19.65 -21.57
CA ALA A 637 46.35 20.75 -22.46
C ALA A 637 47.53 21.71 -22.71
N ALA A 638 47.55 22.37 -23.87
CA ALA A 638 48.58 23.34 -24.21
C ALA A 638 48.67 24.45 -23.15
N GLY A 639 49.90 24.86 -22.81
CA GLY A 639 50.18 25.90 -21.81
C GLY A 639 50.09 25.44 -20.36
N HIS A 640 49.77 24.17 -20.09
CA HIS A 640 49.63 23.62 -18.75
C HIS A 640 50.71 22.57 -18.43
N THR A 641 50.90 22.30 -17.14
CA THR A 641 51.91 21.36 -16.65
C THR A 641 51.28 20.43 -15.61
N VAL A 642 51.57 19.14 -15.73
CA VAL A 642 51.35 18.16 -14.66
C VAL A 642 52.67 18.03 -13.89
N SER A 643 52.61 18.19 -12.57
CA SER A 643 53.76 18.06 -11.67
C SER A 643 53.61 16.79 -10.83
N LEU A 644 54.36 15.74 -11.17
CA LEU A 644 54.39 14.49 -10.41
C LEU A 644 55.52 14.51 -9.37
N THR A 645 55.17 14.36 -8.09
CA THR A 645 56.11 14.05 -7.02
C THR A 645 56.13 12.55 -6.78
N GLY A 646 57.20 11.90 -7.26
CA GLY A 646 57.39 10.44 -7.26
C GLY A 646 57.83 9.92 -8.63
N ASP A 647 57.76 8.60 -8.85
CA ASP A 647 58.20 7.94 -10.08
C ASP A 647 57.05 7.78 -11.09
N TYR A 648 57.32 8.02 -12.39
CA TYR A 648 56.39 7.80 -13.50
C TYR A 648 56.80 6.59 -14.33
N VAL A 649 55.88 5.66 -14.56
CA VAL A 649 56.08 4.49 -15.42
C VAL A 649 54.99 4.48 -16.49
N GLN A 650 55.38 4.50 -17.76
CA GLN A 650 54.45 4.37 -18.88
C GLN A 650 54.55 2.97 -19.49
N ALA A 651 53.45 2.21 -19.41
CA ALA A 651 53.38 0.87 -19.98
C ALA A 651 53.33 0.91 -21.52
N ALA A 652 53.47 -0.24 -22.17
CA ALA A 652 53.48 -0.36 -23.63
C ALA A 652 52.21 0.15 -24.33
N THR A 653 51.06 0.06 -23.65
CA THR A 653 49.77 0.62 -24.13
C THR A 653 49.57 2.08 -23.72
N GLY A 654 50.41 2.60 -22.83
CA GLY A 654 50.32 3.93 -22.27
C GLY A 654 50.74 5.01 -23.27
N VAL A 655 50.01 6.13 -23.24
CA VAL A 655 50.23 7.31 -24.05
C VAL A 655 50.37 8.54 -23.15
N PHE A 656 51.38 9.36 -23.40
CA PHE A 656 51.41 10.75 -22.92
C PHE A 656 50.98 11.65 -24.08
N ARG A 657 49.83 12.33 -23.93
CA ARG A 657 49.33 13.29 -24.92
C ARG A 657 49.63 14.71 -24.47
N THR A 658 50.34 15.47 -25.31
CA THR A 658 50.55 16.91 -25.13
C THR A 658 49.73 17.71 -26.14
N GLY A 659 48.94 18.66 -25.65
CA GLY A 659 48.35 19.69 -26.50
C GLY A 659 49.40 20.70 -26.96
N LEU A 660 49.32 21.19 -28.20
CA LEU A 660 50.26 22.12 -28.80
C LEU A 660 49.53 23.23 -29.56
N THR A 661 49.76 24.51 -29.21
CA THR A 661 49.16 25.67 -29.92
C THR A 661 50.18 26.65 -30.49
N ASN A 662 51.44 26.62 -30.04
CA ASN A 662 52.59 27.27 -30.68
C ASN A 662 53.91 26.78 -30.05
N ALA A 663 55.06 27.23 -30.56
CA ALA A 663 56.40 26.82 -30.14
C ALA A 663 56.74 27.07 -28.65
N THR A 664 55.95 27.86 -27.93
CA THR A 664 56.11 28.14 -26.49
C THR A 664 54.93 27.67 -25.63
N THR A 665 53.82 27.27 -26.24
CA THR A 665 52.57 26.90 -25.55
C THR A 665 52.20 25.46 -25.90
N TYR A 666 52.64 24.55 -25.04
CA TYR A 666 52.39 23.11 -25.13
C TYR A 666 52.25 22.50 -23.72
N GLY A 667 51.69 21.29 -23.64
CA GLY A 667 51.55 20.54 -22.40
C GLY A 667 52.89 19.96 -21.92
N LYS A 668 53.11 19.94 -20.60
CA LYS A 668 54.34 19.40 -20.00
C LYS A 668 54.06 18.42 -18.87
N LEU A 669 54.96 17.45 -18.69
CA LEU A 669 55.02 16.55 -17.55
C LEU A 669 56.36 16.72 -16.82
N ASN A 670 56.33 17.30 -15.63
CA ASN A 670 57.49 17.44 -14.75
C ASN A 670 57.44 16.38 -13.65
N VAL A 671 58.51 15.60 -13.49
CA VAL A 671 58.60 14.47 -12.55
C VAL A 671 59.80 14.66 -11.63
N THR A 672 59.59 14.60 -10.31
CA THR A 672 60.68 14.72 -9.32
C THR A 672 61.46 13.42 -9.12
N GLY A 673 60.82 12.27 -9.33
CA GLY A 673 61.46 10.97 -9.32
C GLY A 673 61.98 10.54 -10.68
N ASN A 674 61.94 9.23 -10.92
CA ASN A 674 62.34 8.57 -12.15
C ASN A 674 61.21 8.58 -13.19
N VAL A 675 61.58 8.49 -14.47
CA VAL A 675 60.67 8.35 -15.61
C VAL A 675 61.09 7.13 -16.41
N ASP A 676 60.21 6.16 -16.56
CA ASP A 676 60.41 4.96 -17.39
C ASP A 676 59.43 4.92 -18.57
N LEU A 677 60.00 4.99 -19.78
CA LEU A 677 59.35 4.88 -21.09
C LEU A 677 59.94 3.71 -21.91
N SER A 678 60.64 2.77 -21.27
CA SER A 678 61.32 1.65 -21.95
C SER A 678 60.37 0.65 -22.62
N ALA A 679 59.08 0.63 -22.26
CA ALA A 679 58.10 -0.32 -22.78
C ALA A 679 57.63 -0.06 -24.22
N SER A 680 58.40 0.64 -25.07
CA SER A 680 57.96 1.18 -26.38
C SER A 680 56.72 2.08 -26.30
N SER A 681 56.57 2.78 -25.17
CA SER A 681 55.43 3.66 -24.87
C SER A 681 55.39 4.90 -25.77
N LYS A 682 54.20 5.44 -26.06
CA LYS A 682 54.00 6.48 -27.08
C LYS A 682 53.84 7.89 -26.52
N ILE A 683 54.29 8.89 -27.27
CA ILE A 683 53.89 10.29 -27.12
C ILE A 683 52.92 10.65 -28.24
N ASP A 684 51.87 11.39 -27.92
CA ASP A 684 50.86 11.86 -28.87
C ASP A 684 50.77 13.39 -28.80
N VAL A 685 50.69 14.07 -29.94
CA VAL A 685 50.70 15.53 -30.02
C VAL A 685 49.38 16.01 -30.62
N ASP A 686 48.56 16.62 -29.79
CA ASP A 686 47.27 17.18 -30.19
C ASP A 686 47.43 18.65 -30.57
N VAL A 687 47.50 18.91 -31.87
CA VAL A 687 47.78 20.20 -32.47
C VAL A 687 46.51 21.04 -32.56
N GLY A 688 46.39 22.02 -31.66
CA GLY A 688 45.27 22.95 -31.60
C GLY A 688 45.42 24.13 -32.54
N GLY A 689 44.53 24.24 -33.53
CA GLY A 689 44.49 25.36 -34.48
C GLY A 689 45.47 25.19 -35.66
N ALA A 690 46.00 26.30 -36.17
CA ALA A 690 46.97 26.31 -37.27
C ALA A 690 48.31 26.93 -36.81
N PRO A 691 49.08 26.24 -35.94
CA PRO A 691 50.30 26.79 -35.39
C PRO A 691 51.38 26.92 -36.46
N VAL A 692 51.95 28.13 -36.56
CA VAL A 692 53.10 28.40 -37.44
C VAL A 692 54.36 27.94 -36.71
N LEU A 693 54.86 26.76 -37.08
CA LEU A 693 56.05 26.14 -36.49
C LEU A 693 57.12 25.99 -37.57
N ALA A 694 58.34 26.46 -37.29
CA ALA A 694 59.45 26.36 -38.22
C ALA A 694 60.09 24.96 -38.15
N ASN A 695 60.58 24.47 -39.29
CA ASN A 695 61.38 23.24 -39.34
C ASN A 695 62.61 23.38 -38.44
N GLY A 696 62.88 22.37 -37.61
CA GLY A 696 63.95 22.39 -36.60
C GLY A 696 63.59 23.10 -35.28
N THR A 697 62.36 23.58 -35.09
CA THR A 697 61.89 24.06 -33.78
C THR A 697 61.91 22.92 -32.77
N VAL A 698 62.39 23.19 -31.54
CA VAL A 698 62.44 22.23 -30.45
C VAL A 698 61.44 22.64 -29.36
N LEU A 699 60.49 21.76 -29.05
CA LEU A 699 59.65 21.85 -27.85
C LEU A 699 60.42 21.18 -26.71
N ALA A 700 61.07 22.01 -25.88
CA ALA A 700 61.97 21.53 -24.83
C ALA A 700 61.24 21.13 -23.54
N ASP A 701 61.75 20.16 -22.80
CA ASP A 701 61.19 19.67 -21.54
C ASP A 701 59.68 19.35 -21.66
N VAL A 702 59.31 18.48 -22.62
CA VAL A 702 57.92 18.00 -22.78
C VAL A 702 57.62 16.93 -21.74
N ILE A 703 58.57 16.02 -21.50
CA ILE A 703 58.61 15.16 -20.31
C ILE A 703 59.96 15.38 -19.63
N LYS A 704 59.99 15.65 -18.32
CA LYS A 704 61.22 15.97 -17.58
C LYS A 704 61.33 15.16 -16.30
N ALA A 705 62.42 14.41 -16.14
CA ALA A 705 62.76 13.72 -14.91
C ALA A 705 63.79 14.50 -14.09
N SER A 706 63.68 14.49 -12.76
CA SER A 706 64.75 14.94 -11.87
C SER A 706 65.62 13.78 -11.39
N GLY A 707 65.04 12.57 -11.30
CA GLY A 707 65.74 11.27 -11.11
C GLY A 707 66.39 10.75 -12.40
N THR A 708 66.15 9.49 -12.78
CA THR A 708 66.60 8.92 -14.05
C THR A 708 65.51 8.95 -15.13
N LEU A 709 65.90 9.15 -16.40
CA LEU A 709 65.03 8.97 -17.55
C LEU A 709 65.47 7.72 -18.34
N THR A 710 64.64 6.69 -18.38
CA THR A 710 64.85 5.45 -19.13
C THR A 710 63.92 5.45 -20.35
N THR A 711 64.45 5.21 -21.54
CA THR A 711 63.70 5.24 -22.81
C THR A 711 64.30 4.24 -23.78
N GLU A 712 63.51 3.82 -24.77
CA GLU A 712 64.05 3.20 -25.99
C GLU A 712 64.93 4.17 -26.80
N ALA A 713 65.71 3.62 -27.74
CA ALA A 713 66.60 4.38 -28.62
C ALA A 713 65.85 5.29 -29.62
N THR A 714 64.57 5.04 -29.86
CA THR A 714 63.66 5.88 -30.64
C THR A 714 62.36 6.00 -29.89
N ILE A 715 61.90 7.22 -29.62
CA ILE A 715 60.66 7.48 -28.89
C ILE A 715 59.53 7.62 -29.93
N PRO A 716 58.52 6.72 -29.94
CA PRO A 716 57.41 6.82 -30.89
C PRO A 716 56.57 8.07 -30.61
N VAL A 717 56.44 8.92 -31.62
CA VAL A 717 55.58 10.12 -31.58
C VAL A 717 54.50 9.98 -32.66
N THR A 718 53.26 10.27 -32.29
CA THR A 718 52.14 10.50 -33.22
C THR A 718 51.66 11.93 -33.09
N ASP A 719 51.08 12.47 -34.16
CA ASP A 719 50.47 13.80 -34.16
C ASP A 719 49.30 13.85 -35.18
N ASN A 720 48.46 14.88 -35.06
CA ASN A 720 47.34 15.15 -35.97
C ASN A 720 47.62 16.29 -36.96
N SER A 721 48.89 16.65 -37.20
CA SER A 721 49.28 17.70 -38.14
C SER A 721 49.32 17.19 -39.59
N PHE A 722 48.90 18.05 -40.52
CA PHE A 722 49.11 17.84 -41.95
C PHE A 722 50.40 18.51 -42.48
N LEU A 723 51.06 19.34 -41.67
CA LEU A 723 52.10 20.29 -42.14
C LEU A 723 53.51 19.89 -41.72
N PHE A 724 53.65 19.12 -40.66
CA PHE A 724 54.92 18.73 -40.04
C PHE A 724 54.74 17.43 -39.26
N ASN A 725 55.82 16.66 -39.09
CA ASN A 725 55.86 15.51 -38.20
C ASN A 725 56.72 15.88 -36.98
N LEU A 726 56.45 15.30 -35.81
CA LEU A 726 57.30 15.45 -34.62
C LEU A 726 58.13 14.19 -34.35
N THR A 727 59.32 14.38 -33.78
CA THR A 727 60.22 13.29 -33.35
C THR A 727 60.67 13.50 -31.91
N GLY A 728 60.64 12.43 -31.10
CA GLY A 728 61.03 12.48 -29.69
C GLY A 728 62.52 12.24 -29.53
N VAL A 729 63.22 13.21 -28.92
CA VAL A 729 64.67 13.17 -28.71
C VAL A 729 64.97 13.24 -27.22
N LYS A 730 65.83 12.33 -26.74
CA LYS A 730 66.30 12.33 -25.36
C LYS A 730 67.38 13.40 -25.16
N ASN A 731 67.10 14.39 -24.32
CA ASN A 731 68.02 15.46 -23.95
C ASN A 731 68.41 15.31 -22.46
N GLY A 732 69.40 14.45 -22.19
CA GLY A 732 69.83 14.13 -20.83
C GLY A 732 68.73 13.46 -20.00
N LYS A 733 68.05 14.24 -19.15
CA LYS A 733 66.94 13.79 -18.27
C LYS A 733 65.55 14.23 -18.76
N SER A 734 65.44 14.91 -19.90
CA SER A 734 64.16 15.23 -20.53
C SER A 734 63.99 14.60 -21.90
N VAL A 735 62.74 14.56 -22.35
CA VAL A 735 62.34 14.30 -23.73
C VAL A 735 61.90 15.63 -24.33
N ASP A 736 62.57 16.01 -25.41
CA ASP A 736 62.22 17.14 -26.26
C ASP A 736 61.51 16.62 -27.52
N LEU A 737 60.62 17.43 -28.11
CA LEU A 737 60.04 17.12 -29.43
C LEU A 737 60.63 18.05 -30.48
N VAL A 738 61.26 17.48 -31.50
CA VAL A 738 61.85 18.22 -32.63
C VAL A 738 60.93 18.14 -33.83
N ILE A 739 60.61 19.31 -34.40
CA ILE A 739 59.68 19.46 -35.52
C ILE A 739 60.42 19.28 -36.84
N ALA A 740 59.95 18.35 -37.67
CA ALA A 740 60.43 18.10 -39.01
C ALA A 740 59.35 18.45 -40.05
N SER A 741 59.74 19.06 -41.17
CA SER A 741 58.85 19.25 -42.32
C SER A 741 58.30 17.91 -42.81
N ALA A 742 56.98 17.81 -42.98
CA ALA A 742 56.34 16.59 -43.48
C ALA A 742 56.85 16.23 -44.89
N PRO A 743 57.05 14.94 -45.23
CA PRO A 743 57.51 14.55 -46.55
C PRO A 743 56.48 14.91 -47.62
N THR A 744 56.92 15.54 -48.70
CA THR A 744 56.06 15.91 -49.83
C THR A 744 55.40 14.65 -50.42
N PRO A 745 54.06 14.58 -50.53
CA PRO A 745 53.39 13.37 -50.99
C PRO A 745 53.79 13.04 -52.43
N THR A 746 54.28 11.82 -52.64
CA THR A 746 54.57 11.30 -53.98
C THR A 746 53.26 10.94 -54.67
N PRO A 747 52.98 11.36 -55.92
CA PRO A 747 51.70 11.11 -56.56
C PRO A 747 51.47 9.61 -56.80
N THR A 748 50.44 9.06 -56.16
CA THR A 748 49.97 7.68 -56.37
C THR A 748 49.40 7.53 -57.79
N PRO A 749 49.75 6.49 -58.56
CA PRO A 749 49.27 6.34 -59.94
C PRO A 749 47.75 6.19 -60.02
N THR A 750 47.13 6.96 -60.92
CA THR A 750 45.69 6.96 -61.17
C THR A 750 45.24 5.64 -61.79
N PRO A 751 44.16 4.99 -61.31
CA PRO A 751 43.59 3.82 -61.97
C PRO A 751 43.05 4.20 -63.37
N THR A 752 43.25 3.31 -64.33
CA THR A 752 42.98 3.54 -65.76
C THR A 752 41.48 3.63 -66.07
N PRO A 753 41.02 4.58 -66.90
CA PRO A 753 39.61 4.67 -67.28
C PRO A 753 39.20 3.55 -68.26
N THR A 754 38.25 2.71 -67.87
CA THR A 754 37.52 1.82 -68.79
C THR A 754 36.53 2.58 -69.68
N PRO A 755 36.29 2.14 -70.92
CA PRO A 755 35.63 2.95 -71.94
C PRO A 755 34.11 3.13 -71.74
N THR A 756 33.63 4.30 -72.16
CA THR A 756 32.24 4.74 -72.07
C THR A 756 31.35 4.10 -73.16
N PRO A 757 30.25 3.39 -72.82
CA PRO A 757 29.23 3.01 -73.79
C PRO A 757 28.31 4.19 -74.14
N THR A 758 27.76 4.14 -75.35
CA THR A 758 26.97 5.19 -76.02
C THR A 758 25.57 5.35 -75.41
N PRO A 759 24.98 6.58 -75.36
CA PRO A 759 23.62 6.77 -74.86
C PRO A 759 22.58 6.08 -75.76
N THR A 760 21.77 5.21 -75.16
CA THR A 760 20.51 4.69 -75.71
C THR A 760 19.34 5.27 -74.89
N PRO A 761 18.16 5.51 -75.49
CA PRO A 761 17.15 6.39 -74.89
C PRO A 761 16.49 5.77 -73.66
N THR A 762 16.42 6.54 -72.57
CA THR A 762 15.82 6.12 -71.31
C THR A 762 14.29 6.05 -71.43
N PRO A 763 13.66 4.88 -71.23
CA PRO A 763 12.20 4.79 -71.12
C PRO A 763 11.70 5.37 -69.78
N VAL A 764 10.43 5.78 -69.76
CA VAL A 764 9.76 6.37 -68.60
C VAL A 764 9.71 5.39 -67.41
N PRO A 765 10.12 5.79 -66.20
CA PRO A 765 9.94 4.97 -65.00
C PRO A 765 8.45 4.92 -64.62
N THR A 766 7.88 3.73 -64.75
CA THR A 766 6.66 3.29 -64.06
C THR A 766 6.96 3.04 -62.56
N PRO A 767 5.96 2.99 -61.67
CA PRO A 767 6.19 3.10 -60.23
C PRO A 767 6.88 1.87 -59.61
N THR A 768 7.83 2.12 -58.71
CA THR A 768 8.59 1.08 -57.99
C THR A 768 7.72 0.38 -56.93
N PRO A 769 7.70 -0.96 -56.87
CA PRO A 769 7.00 -1.68 -55.81
C PRO A 769 7.69 -1.56 -54.44
N VAL A 770 6.87 -1.73 -53.39
CA VAL A 770 7.27 -1.71 -51.98
C VAL A 770 8.23 -2.88 -51.67
N PRO A 771 9.32 -2.67 -50.89
CA PRO A 771 10.23 -3.75 -50.52
C PRO A 771 9.57 -4.80 -49.64
N THR A 772 9.69 -6.07 -50.03
CA THR A 772 9.37 -7.24 -49.21
C THR A 772 10.56 -7.54 -48.28
N PRO A 773 10.36 -7.82 -46.97
CA PRO A 773 11.46 -8.03 -46.04
C PRO A 773 12.28 -9.29 -46.34
N THR A 774 13.59 -9.18 -46.19
CA THR A 774 14.59 -10.26 -46.31
C THR A 774 14.41 -11.33 -45.22
N PRO A 775 14.60 -12.63 -45.52
CA PRO A 775 14.64 -13.67 -44.50
C PRO A 775 15.84 -13.46 -43.56
N THR A 776 15.56 -13.42 -42.27
CA THR A 776 16.56 -13.34 -41.18
C THR A 776 17.33 -14.66 -41.10
N PRO A 777 18.66 -14.65 -40.86
CA PRO A 777 19.44 -15.89 -40.76
C PRO A 777 18.97 -16.78 -39.62
N VAL A 778 18.87 -18.08 -39.89
CA VAL A 778 18.55 -19.10 -38.89
C VAL A 778 19.75 -19.24 -37.93
N PRO A 779 19.56 -19.15 -36.60
CA PRO A 779 20.64 -19.35 -35.66
C PRO A 779 21.10 -20.82 -35.67
N THR A 780 22.41 -21.01 -35.78
CA THR A 780 23.08 -22.31 -35.59
C THR A 780 22.72 -22.87 -34.20
N PRO A 781 22.38 -24.17 -34.06
CA PRO A 781 22.06 -24.73 -32.75
C PRO A 781 23.26 -24.60 -31.80
N THR A 782 23.00 -23.94 -30.65
CA THR A 782 23.92 -23.85 -29.53
C THR A 782 24.24 -25.26 -29.02
N PRO A 783 25.49 -25.59 -28.66
CA PRO A 783 25.82 -26.90 -28.11
C PRO A 783 25.00 -27.17 -26.84
N VAL A 784 24.43 -28.38 -26.75
CA VAL A 784 23.67 -28.83 -25.58
C VAL A 784 24.60 -28.81 -24.36
N PRO A 785 24.25 -28.11 -23.27
CA PRO A 785 25.04 -28.17 -22.04
C PRO A 785 24.98 -29.59 -21.47
N THR A 786 26.16 -30.19 -21.24
CA THR A 786 26.30 -31.39 -20.41
C THR A 786 25.60 -31.18 -19.06
N PRO A 787 24.89 -32.17 -18.50
CA PRO A 787 24.20 -31.99 -17.23
C PRO A 787 25.17 -31.59 -16.12
N VAL A 788 24.97 -30.40 -15.55
CA VAL A 788 25.58 -30.05 -14.25
C VAL A 788 24.93 -30.96 -13.21
N PRO A 789 25.70 -31.58 -12.29
CA PRO A 789 25.14 -32.45 -11.26
C PRO A 789 24.06 -31.74 -10.45
N VAL A 790 22.92 -32.41 -10.27
CA VAL A 790 21.87 -31.98 -9.34
C VAL A 790 22.48 -31.89 -7.94
N PRO A 791 22.32 -30.76 -7.22
CA PRO A 791 22.70 -30.70 -5.81
C PRO A 791 21.92 -31.76 -5.03
N THR A 792 22.63 -32.70 -4.40
CA THR A 792 22.01 -33.67 -3.48
C THR A 792 21.21 -32.89 -2.44
N PRO A 793 19.91 -33.21 -2.22
CA PRO A 793 19.12 -32.49 -1.24
C PRO A 793 19.73 -32.64 0.15
N VAL A 794 19.92 -31.51 0.83
CA VAL A 794 20.22 -31.50 2.27
C VAL A 794 19.08 -32.23 2.97
N PRO A 795 19.36 -33.23 3.84
CA PRO A 795 18.31 -34.02 4.45
C PRO A 795 17.45 -33.14 5.37
N THR A 796 16.19 -32.95 4.99
CA THR A 796 15.16 -32.41 5.87
C THR A 796 15.05 -33.31 7.11
N PRO A 797 15.07 -32.78 8.34
CA PRO A 797 14.95 -33.61 9.54
C PRO A 797 13.63 -34.38 9.52
N VAL A 798 13.73 -35.71 9.62
CA VAL A 798 12.59 -36.62 9.57
C VAL A 798 11.71 -36.40 10.81
N PRO A 799 10.41 -36.06 10.67
CA PRO A 799 9.49 -36.04 11.79
C PRO A 799 9.36 -37.45 12.39
N VAL A 800 9.57 -37.58 13.70
CA VAL A 800 9.36 -38.86 14.41
C VAL A 800 7.88 -39.26 14.28
N PRO A 801 7.56 -40.48 13.81
CA PRO A 801 6.17 -40.88 13.61
C PRO A 801 5.38 -40.94 14.92
N VAL A 802 4.33 -40.14 15.02
CA VAL A 802 3.26 -40.35 16.00
C VAL A 802 2.40 -41.53 15.52
N PRO A 803 2.09 -42.54 16.34
CA PRO A 803 1.29 -43.68 15.88
C PRO A 803 -0.17 -43.30 15.62
N THR A 804 -0.60 -43.33 14.36
CA THR A 804 -2.02 -43.15 13.99
C THR A 804 -2.77 -44.49 14.07
N PRO A 805 -4.01 -44.56 14.59
CA PRO A 805 -4.70 -45.84 14.81
C PRO A 805 -5.07 -46.60 13.52
N VAL A 806 -5.05 -47.93 13.60
CA VAL A 806 -5.37 -48.85 12.49
C VAL A 806 -6.88 -48.91 12.20
N PRO A 807 -7.33 -48.60 10.97
CA PRO A 807 -8.71 -48.86 10.54
C PRO A 807 -8.92 -50.33 10.13
N VAL A 808 -10.09 -50.89 10.48
CA VAL A 808 -10.48 -52.27 10.17
C VAL A 808 -10.90 -52.41 8.68
N PRO A 809 -10.50 -53.47 7.95
CA PRO A 809 -10.82 -53.60 6.54
C PRO A 809 -12.26 -54.08 6.27
N VAL A 810 -12.87 -53.54 5.21
CA VAL A 810 -14.15 -53.99 4.64
C VAL A 810 -13.89 -54.57 3.24
N PRO A 811 -14.53 -55.69 2.82
CA PRO A 811 -14.11 -56.44 1.63
C PRO A 811 -14.52 -55.81 0.29
N THR A 812 -13.65 -55.97 -0.73
CA THR A 812 -13.85 -55.49 -2.10
C THR A 812 -14.44 -56.59 -3.01
N PRO A 813 -15.44 -56.31 -3.87
CA PRO A 813 -15.86 -57.22 -4.95
C PRO A 813 -14.90 -57.23 -6.15
N VAL A 814 -14.85 -58.35 -6.87
CA VAL A 814 -13.86 -58.72 -7.91
C VAL A 814 -14.39 -58.44 -9.34
N PRO A 815 -13.55 -58.07 -10.34
CA PRO A 815 -14.00 -57.62 -11.67
C PRO A 815 -14.15 -58.71 -12.76
N VAL A 816 -14.80 -58.36 -13.88
CA VAL A 816 -15.02 -59.17 -15.11
C VAL A 816 -14.79 -58.27 -16.36
N PRO A 817 -14.26 -58.77 -17.52
CA PRO A 817 -13.36 -57.97 -18.38
C PRO A 817 -13.71 -57.87 -19.91
N VAL A 818 -12.73 -57.39 -20.72
CA VAL A 818 -12.51 -57.59 -22.21
C VAL A 818 -13.08 -56.48 -23.15
N PRO A 819 -12.52 -56.13 -24.36
CA PRO A 819 -11.20 -56.38 -25.03
C PRO A 819 -10.41 -55.12 -25.54
N THR A 820 -9.21 -55.32 -26.10
CA THR A 820 -8.37 -54.35 -26.87
C THR A 820 -8.18 -54.78 -28.35
N PRO A 821 -8.09 -53.85 -29.33
CA PRO A 821 -7.06 -53.93 -30.41
C PRO A 821 -6.52 -52.54 -30.90
N VAL A 822 -5.20 -52.26 -31.01
CA VAL A 822 -4.23 -52.50 -32.13
C VAL A 822 -4.21 -51.37 -33.24
N PRO A 823 -3.04 -50.95 -33.83
CA PRO A 823 -2.83 -49.56 -34.35
C PRO A 823 -2.40 -49.39 -35.86
N VAL A 824 -1.97 -48.15 -36.25
CA VAL A 824 -1.15 -47.72 -37.45
C VAL A 824 -1.95 -47.31 -38.74
N PRO A 825 -1.48 -46.44 -39.70
CA PRO A 825 -0.39 -45.42 -39.79
C PRO A 825 -0.81 -43.97 -40.21
N THR A 826 0.16 -43.03 -40.24
CA THR A 826 0.10 -41.68 -40.85
C THR A 826 0.39 -41.65 -42.37
N PRO A 827 -0.18 -40.71 -43.14
CA PRO A 827 0.49 -40.21 -44.36
C PRO A 827 0.46 -38.67 -44.62
N VAL A 828 1.52 -38.26 -45.31
CA VAL A 828 2.00 -36.96 -45.86
C VAL A 828 0.97 -36.03 -46.56
N PRO A 829 1.14 -34.68 -46.51
CA PRO A 829 0.31 -33.70 -47.25
C PRO A 829 0.74 -33.42 -48.71
N VAL A 830 -0.22 -33.03 -49.56
CA VAL A 830 -0.06 -32.63 -50.98
C VAL A 830 -0.95 -31.40 -51.29
N PRO A 831 -0.59 -30.44 -52.19
CA PRO A 831 -1.16 -29.06 -52.18
C PRO A 831 -2.10 -28.68 -53.36
N VAL A 832 -2.54 -27.40 -53.40
CA VAL A 832 -3.18 -26.62 -54.52
C VAL A 832 -4.72 -26.81 -54.67
N PRO A 833 -5.57 -25.82 -55.09
CA PRO A 833 -5.30 -24.50 -55.71
C PRO A 833 -5.93 -23.22 -55.08
N THR A 834 -5.42 -22.07 -55.51
CA THR A 834 -5.94 -20.69 -55.36
C THR A 834 -7.05 -20.32 -56.36
N PRO A 835 -8.09 -19.56 -55.96
CA PRO A 835 -8.97 -18.82 -56.88
C PRO A 835 -8.59 -17.33 -57.05
N VAL A 836 -9.12 -16.71 -58.11
CA VAL A 836 -8.73 -15.42 -58.71
C VAL A 836 -9.59 -14.24 -58.20
N PRO A 837 -9.07 -12.99 -58.11
CA PRO A 837 -9.86 -11.81 -57.74
C PRO A 837 -10.77 -11.28 -58.87
N VAL A 838 -11.95 -10.76 -58.49
CA VAL A 838 -13.00 -10.19 -59.37
C VAL A 838 -13.51 -8.87 -58.71
N PRO A 839 -13.89 -7.82 -59.47
CA PRO A 839 -13.48 -6.45 -59.12
C PRO A 839 -14.47 -5.60 -58.29
N THR A 840 -13.92 -4.50 -57.78
CA THR A 840 -14.52 -3.46 -56.94
C THR A 840 -15.66 -2.68 -57.61
N PRO A 841 -16.82 -2.47 -56.94
CA PRO A 841 -17.81 -1.47 -57.34
C PRO A 841 -17.37 -0.04 -56.98
N VAL A 842 -17.73 0.92 -57.82
CA VAL A 842 -17.48 2.36 -57.66
C VAL A 842 -18.48 2.99 -56.67
N PRO A 843 -18.08 3.94 -55.80
CA PRO A 843 -19.00 4.61 -54.89
C PRO A 843 -20.04 5.47 -55.63
N THR A 844 -21.30 5.38 -55.21
CA THR A 844 -22.41 6.22 -55.69
C THR A 844 -22.68 7.33 -54.67
N PRO A 845 -23.06 8.58 -55.05
CA PRO A 845 -23.14 9.69 -54.10
C PRO A 845 -24.27 9.56 -53.07
N GLU A 846 -23.99 10.01 -51.84
CA GLU A 846 -24.93 10.09 -50.73
C GLU A 846 -25.98 11.21 -50.94
N PRO A 847 -27.28 10.96 -50.76
CA PRO A 847 -28.32 11.99 -50.92
C PRO A 847 -28.53 12.80 -49.63
N THR A 848 -28.40 14.13 -49.73
CA THR A 848 -28.60 15.08 -48.62
C THR A 848 -30.07 15.15 -48.16
N PRO A 849 -30.41 14.90 -46.88
CA PRO A 849 -31.77 15.11 -46.36
C PRO A 849 -32.02 16.57 -45.92
N VAL A 850 -33.22 17.06 -46.21
CA VAL A 850 -33.73 18.42 -45.95
C VAL A 850 -34.16 18.59 -44.48
N PRO A 851 -34.00 19.78 -43.85
CA PRO A 851 -34.42 20.00 -42.46
C PRO A 851 -35.95 19.96 -42.26
N VAL A 852 -36.37 19.35 -41.15
CA VAL A 852 -37.77 19.22 -40.70
C VAL A 852 -37.94 20.00 -39.38
N PRO A 853 -39.06 20.74 -39.16
CA PRO A 853 -39.07 21.88 -38.24
C PRO A 853 -39.30 21.56 -36.76
N THR A 854 -38.85 22.49 -35.92
CA THR A 854 -38.87 22.49 -34.46
C THR A 854 -40.29 22.60 -33.85
N PRO A 855 -40.71 21.69 -32.96
CA PRO A 855 -41.87 21.90 -32.10
C PRO A 855 -41.59 22.88 -30.95
N VAL A 856 -42.60 23.69 -30.60
CA VAL A 856 -42.54 24.76 -29.58
C VAL A 856 -42.59 24.18 -28.14
N PRO A 857 -41.90 24.78 -27.14
CA PRO A 857 -41.93 24.27 -25.76
C PRO A 857 -43.30 24.46 -25.09
N THR A 858 -43.79 23.42 -24.43
CA THR A 858 -44.91 23.49 -23.47
C THR A 858 -44.35 23.84 -22.08
N PRO A 859 -44.96 24.74 -21.28
CA PRO A 859 -44.36 25.21 -20.03
C PRO A 859 -44.41 24.16 -18.92
N VAL A 860 -43.26 23.91 -18.28
CA VAL A 860 -43.13 23.09 -17.06
C VAL A 860 -43.31 23.99 -15.82
N PRO A 861 -44.08 23.57 -14.80
CA PRO A 861 -44.37 24.41 -13.63
C PRO A 861 -43.15 24.67 -12.73
N THR A 862 -43.17 25.84 -12.10
CA THR A 862 -42.10 26.44 -11.28
C THR A 862 -41.82 25.66 -9.99
N PRO A 863 -40.58 25.20 -9.73
CA PRO A 863 -40.16 24.73 -8.41
C PRO A 863 -40.04 25.88 -7.40
N VAL A 864 -40.44 25.63 -6.15
CA VAL A 864 -40.30 26.53 -5.00
C VAL A 864 -38.80 26.71 -4.64
N PRO A 865 -38.33 27.92 -4.29
CA PRO A 865 -36.91 28.14 -4.01
C PRO A 865 -36.45 27.52 -2.69
N THR A 866 -35.58 26.51 -2.76
CA THR A 866 -34.69 26.10 -1.67
C THR A 866 -33.65 27.20 -1.38
N PRO A 867 -33.23 27.39 -0.11
CA PRO A 867 -32.35 28.49 0.28
C PRO A 867 -30.96 28.41 -0.39
N VAL A 868 -30.47 29.57 -0.80
CA VAL A 868 -29.17 29.75 -1.45
C VAL A 868 -28.03 29.55 -0.45
N PRO A 869 -27.08 28.60 -0.66
CA PRO A 869 -25.84 28.58 0.09
C PRO A 869 -24.98 29.79 -0.29
N THR A 870 -24.45 30.47 0.72
CA THR A 870 -23.62 31.68 0.57
C THR A 870 -22.42 31.42 -0.35
N PRO A 871 -22.12 32.29 -1.33
CA PRO A 871 -20.99 32.08 -2.23
C PRO A 871 -19.66 32.11 -1.48
N THR A 872 -18.91 31.01 -1.58
CA THR A 872 -17.50 30.94 -1.21
C THR A 872 -16.70 31.93 -2.08
N PRO A 873 -15.72 32.68 -1.54
CA PRO A 873 -14.97 33.67 -2.30
C PRO A 873 -14.23 33.05 -3.51
N PRO A 874 -13.91 33.86 -4.55
CA PRO A 874 -13.30 33.34 -5.77
C PRO A 874 -11.94 32.69 -5.47
N ILE A 875 -11.78 31.44 -5.89
CA ILE A 875 -10.46 30.81 -5.95
C ILE A 875 -9.57 31.60 -6.90
N THR A 876 -8.45 32.10 -6.37
CA THR A 876 -7.37 32.72 -7.15
C THR A 876 -6.85 31.69 -8.16
N PRO A 877 -6.54 32.06 -9.42
CA PRO A 877 -5.98 31.09 -10.36
C PRO A 877 -4.69 30.47 -9.76
N PRO A 878 -4.51 29.15 -9.88
CA PRO A 878 -3.34 28.49 -9.29
C PRO A 878 -2.05 29.06 -9.88
N PRO A 879 -0.96 29.12 -9.10
CA PRO A 879 0.34 29.55 -9.60
C PRO A 879 0.78 28.65 -10.77
N PRO A 880 1.63 29.14 -11.70
CA PRO A 880 2.13 28.34 -12.81
C PRO A 880 2.78 27.06 -12.29
N ALA A 881 2.25 25.91 -12.74
CA ALA A 881 2.74 24.59 -12.39
C ALA A 881 4.19 24.44 -12.88
N ASN A 882 5.14 24.44 -11.94
CA ASN A 882 6.57 24.31 -12.23
C ASN A 882 7.04 22.85 -12.43
N THR A 883 6.10 21.90 -12.34
CA THR A 883 6.32 20.44 -12.45
C THR A 883 5.09 19.75 -13.06
N ALA A 884 5.29 18.62 -13.72
CA ALA A 884 4.22 17.78 -14.24
C ALA A 884 3.31 17.26 -13.10
N ILE A 885 3.85 16.95 -11.92
CA ILE A 885 3.05 16.49 -10.78
C ILE A 885 2.15 17.60 -10.21
N SER A 886 2.62 18.86 -10.16
CA SER A 886 1.76 19.98 -9.75
C SER A 886 0.63 20.23 -10.75
N ALA A 887 0.88 20.04 -12.05
CA ALA A 887 -0.14 20.09 -13.09
C ALA A 887 -1.20 18.98 -12.93
N ILE A 888 -0.78 17.75 -12.61
CA ILE A 888 -1.70 16.64 -12.28
C ILE A 888 -2.55 16.97 -11.05
N VAL A 889 -1.95 17.44 -9.95
CA VAL A 889 -2.65 17.75 -8.70
C VAL A 889 -3.65 18.90 -8.91
N ALA A 890 -3.25 19.97 -9.60
CA ALA A 890 -4.11 21.12 -9.88
C ALA A 890 -5.33 20.79 -10.78
N THR A 891 -5.28 19.70 -11.54
CA THR A 891 -6.35 19.25 -12.44
C THR A 891 -7.12 18.02 -11.94
N GLY A 892 -6.67 17.38 -10.85
CA GLY A 892 -7.28 16.16 -10.31
C GLY A 892 -7.07 14.90 -11.16
N ASN A 893 -6.14 14.89 -12.13
CA ASN A 893 -5.89 13.76 -13.03
C ASN A 893 -5.14 12.61 -12.32
N SER A 894 -5.85 11.88 -11.46
CA SER A 894 -5.27 10.78 -10.67
C SER A 894 -4.56 9.71 -11.51
N SER A 895 -5.04 9.45 -12.74
CA SER A 895 -4.46 8.44 -13.65
C SER A 895 -3.05 8.78 -14.14
N GLY A 896 -2.74 10.08 -14.32
CA GLY A 896 -1.45 10.59 -14.79
C GLY A 896 -0.38 10.74 -13.71
N GLY A 897 -0.72 10.66 -12.42
CA GLY A 897 0.19 10.98 -11.32
C GLY A 897 1.46 10.11 -11.24
N GLY A 898 1.38 8.85 -11.66
CA GLY A 898 2.55 7.98 -11.80
C GLY A 898 3.51 8.46 -12.89
N ALA A 899 2.99 8.67 -14.10
CA ALA A 899 3.77 9.13 -15.25
C ALA A 899 4.33 10.55 -15.06
N ALA A 900 3.60 11.45 -14.40
CA ALA A 900 4.07 12.80 -14.08
C ALA A 900 5.34 12.79 -13.21
N ARG A 901 5.41 11.96 -12.17
CA ARG A 901 6.63 11.81 -11.36
C ARG A 901 7.82 11.31 -12.20
N VAL A 902 7.57 10.43 -13.16
CA VAL A 902 8.61 9.96 -14.09
C VAL A 902 9.07 11.10 -15.00
N PHE A 903 8.16 11.92 -15.54
CA PHE A 903 8.56 13.10 -16.31
C PHE A 903 9.33 14.11 -15.48
N ASP A 904 8.90 14.45 -14.27
CA ASP A 904 9.63 15.36 -13.38
C ASP A 904 11.05 14.86 -13.08
N THR A 905 11.20 13.54 -12.87
CA THR A 905 12.51 12.89 -12.71
C THR A 905 13.38 13.01 -13.97
N LEU A 906 12.79 12.72 -15.14
CA LEU A 906 13.50 12.76 -16.44
C LEU A 906 13.85 14.18 -16.90
N ILE A 907 13.04 15.18 -16.53
CA ILE A 907 13.29 16.61 -16.71
C ILE A 907 14.49 17.03 -15.86
N ALA A 908 14.47 16.72 -14.56
CA ALA A 908 15.56 17.03 -13.65
C ALA A 908 16.90 16.38 -14.08
N ALA A 909 16.84 15.15 -14.60
CA ALA A 909 18.00 14.43 -15.13
C ALA A 909 18.55 14.97 -16.47
N SER A 910 17.94 16.00 -17.07
CA SER A 910 18.36 16.58 -18.37
C SER A 910 18.50 15.54 -19.49
N THR A 911 17.57 14.58 -19.53
CA THR A 911 17.68 13.37 -20.36
C THR A 911 17.80 13.69 -21.85
N GLY A 912 18.87 13.21 -22.48
CA GLY A 912 19.12 13.39 -23.92
C GLY A 912 18.34 12.42 -24.83
N GLY A 913 18.63 12.48 -26.14
CA GLY A 913 18.08 11.55 -27.12
C GLY A 913 16.57 11.70 -27.34
N ASP A 914 15.90 10.58 -27.61
CA ASP A 914 14.47 10.56 -27.99
C ASP A 914 13.54 11.03 -26.85
N MET A 915 13.87 10.71 -25.59
CA MET A 915 13.12 11.21 -24.43
C MET A 915 13.35 12.71 -24.22
N GLY A 916 14.52 13.25 -24.58
CA GLY A 916 14.77 14.69 -24.60
C GLY A 916 13.83 15.46 -25.54
N GLN A 917 13.42 14.86 -26.67
CA GLN A 917 12.41 15.45 -27.55
C GLN A 917 11.02 15.50 -26.88
N VAL A 918 10.67 14.46 -26.12
CA VAL A 918 9.41 14.38 -25.35
C VAL A 918 9.38 15.46 -24.26
N ILE A 919 10.45 15.59 -23.49
CA ILE A 919 10.62 16.63 -22.48
C ILE A 919 10.52 18.02 -23.12
N THR A 920 11.20 18.24 -24.24
CA THR A 920 11.14 19.50 -25.00
C THR A 920 9.73 19.82 -25.50
N ALA A 921 8.94 18.80 -25.88
CA ALA A 921 7.54 18.98 -26.26
C ALA A 921 6.66 19.33 -25.06
N LEU A 922 6.86 18.67 -23.91
CA LEU A 922 6.13 18.97 -22.67
C LEU A 922 6.43 20.40 -22.17
N GLY A 923 7.69 20.85 -22.26
CA GLY A 923 8.12 22.20 -21.87
C GLY A 923 7.66 23.34 -22.78
N LYS A 924 6.99 23.05 -23.92
CA LYS A 924 6.33 24.07 -24.75
C LYS A 924 4.88 24.35 -24.34
N LEU A 925 4.32 23.55 -23.42
CA LEU A 925 2.94 23.69 -22.95
C LEU A 925 2.88 24.81 -21.91
N SER A 926 1.85 25.64 -21.99
CA SER A 926 1.78 26.93 -21.26
C SER A 926 0.93 26.88 -20.00
N THR A 927 0.06 25.87 -19.87
CA THR A 927 -0.89 25.73 -18.77
C THR A 927 -0.79 24.37 -18.08
N ALA A 928 -1.12 24.35 -16.78
CA ALA A 928 -1.24 23.11 -16.01
C ALA A 928 -2.22 22.10 -16.63
N LYS A 929 -3.28 22.59 -17.30
CA LYS A 929 -4.20 21.70 -18.02
C LYS A 929 -3.55 21.05 -19.23
N GLU A 930 -2.86 21.80 -20.09
CA GLU A 930 -2.14 21.22 -21.24
C GLU A 930 -1.10 20.18 -20.79
N VAL A 931 -0.34 20.47 -19.73
CA VAL A 931 0.65 19.52 -19.17
C VAL A 931 -0.01 18.26 -18.61
N SER A 932 -1.09 18.41 -17.82
CA SER A 932 -1.85 17.27 -17.29
C SER A 932 -2.46 16.42 -18.40
N ASP A 933 -3.05 17.08 -19.41
CA ASP A 933 -3.65 16.42 -20.56
C ASP A 933 -2.59 15.64 -21.34
N ALA A 934 -1.42 16.24 -21.59
CA ALA A 934 -0.27 15.62 -22.25
C ALA A 934 0.24 14.38 -21.50
N VAL A 935 0.45 14.47 -20.18
CA VAL A 935 0.81 13.31 -19.35
C VAL A 935 -0.28 12.24 -19.43
N GLY A 936 -1.56 12.62 -19.41
CA GLY A 936 -2.70 11.71 -19.59
C GLY A 936 -2.74 10.96 -20.93
N GLN A 937 -2.00 11.41 -21.95
CA GLN A 937 -1.86 10.67 -23.21
C GLN A 937 -0.80 9.56 -23.13
N THR A 938 0.11 9.63 -22.15
CA THR A 938 1.29 8.75 -22.07
C THR A 938 1.07 7.49 -21.24
N VAL A 939 -0.04 7.40 -20.50
CA VAL A 939 -0.40 6.25 -19.64
C VAL A 939 -1.00 5.07 -20.45
N PRO A 940 -1.09 3.85 -19.87
CA PRO A 940 -1.73 2.69 -20.51
C PRO A 940 -3.16 2.95 -20.98
N LEU A 941 -3.59 2.19 -22.00
CA LEU A 941 -4.85 2.38 -22.71
C LEU A 941 -6.07 2.31 -21.76
N ALA A 942 -6.96 3.30 -21.86
CA ALA A 942 -8.12 3.50 -21.00
C ALA A 942 -7.77 3.47 -19.49
N ALA A 943 -6.56 3.92 -19.11
CA ALA A 943 -6.01 3.81 -17.76
C ALA A 943 -6.02 2.37 -17.20
N GLY A 944 -5.89 1.36 -18.07
CA GLY A 944 -6.04 -0.06 -17.72
C GLY A 944 -7.48 -0.59 -17.83
N GLY A 945 -8.42 0.14 -18.43
CA GLY A 945 -9.83 -0.25 -18.49
C GLY A 945 -10.15 -1.54 -19.27
N THR A 946 -9.23 -2.09 -20.08
CA THR A 946 -9.53 -3.20 -21.02
C THR A 946 -9.97 -4.49 -20.32
N ALA A 947 -9.33 -4.89 -19.21
CA ALA A 947 -9.73 -6.09 -18.48
C ALA A 947 -11.11 -5.94 -17.80
N ALA A 948 -11.46 -4.72 -17.37
CA ALA A 948 -12.76 -4.40 -16.79
C ALA A 948 -13.86 -4.34 -17.86
N ALA A 949 -13.57 -3.79 -19.04
CA ALA A 949 -14.47 -3.80 -20.19
C ALA A 949 -14.77 -5.25 -20.63
N LEU A 950 -13.74 -6.09 -20.73
CA LEU A 950 -13.91 -7.50 -21.08
C LEU A 950 -14.71 -8.29 -20.04
N ALA A 951 -14.49 -8.06 -18.74
CA ALA A 951 -15.32 -8.67 -17.69
C ALA A 951 -16.81 -8.29 -17.85
N ARG A 952 -17.11 -7.04 -18.22
CA ARG A 952 -18.48 -6.60 -18.53
C ARG A 952 -19.03 -7.20 -19.82
N THR A 953 -18.19 -7.46 -20.83
CA THR A 953 -18.57 -8.25 -22.03
C THR A 953 -18.92 -9.70 -21.66
N MET A 954 -18.23 -10.32 -20.71
CA MET A 954 -18.62 -11.65 -20.21
C MET A 954 -19.95 -11.61 -19.46
N ASN A 955 -20.18 -10.61 -18.60
CA ASN A 955 -21.49 -10.45 -17.95
C ASN A 955 -22.66 -10.31 -18.96
N LEU A 956 -22.41 -9.83 -20.20
CA LEU A 956 -23.38 -9.86 -21.31
C LEU A 956 -23.61 -11.27 -21.88
N THR A 957 -22.55 -12.07 -22.04
CA THR A 957 -22.67 -13.47 -22.51
C THR A 957 -23.36 -14.36 -21.48
N ASP A 958 -23.08 -14.15 -20.19
CA ASP A 958 -23.67 -14.93 -19.09
C ASP A 958 -25.18 -14.72 -19.04
N ARG A 959 -25.63 -13.46 -19.22
CA ARG A 959 -27.06 -13.11 -19.38
C ARG A 959 -27.76 -13.87 -20.51
N VAL A 960 -27.05 -14.25 -21.58
CA VAL A 960 -27.64 -15.09 -22.65
C VAL A 960 -27.93 -16.49 -22.13
N VAL A 961 -26.97 -17.09 -21.43
CA VAL A 961 -27.08 -18.46 -20.89
C VAL A 961 -28.11 -18.51 -19.75
N GLN A 962 -28.12 -17.53 -18.85
CA GLN A 962 -29.16 -17.42 -17.80
C GLN A 962 -30.57 -17.28 -18.40
N ALA A 963 -30.74 -16.42 -19.41
CA ALA A 963 -32.01 -16.31 -20.11
C ALA A 963 -32.41 -17.61 -20.85
N ARG A 964 -31.46 -18.48 -21.23
CA ARG A 964 -31.73 -19.81 -21.81
C ARG A 964 -32.23 -20.79 -20.74
N ILE A 965 -31.58 -20.84 -19.58
CA ILE A 965 -31.99 -21.67 -18.42
C ILE A 965 -33.42 -21.29 -17.99
N GLU A 966 -33.66 -19.99 -17.76
CA GLU A 966 -34.98 -19.46 -17.41
C GLU A 966 -36.05 -19.70 -18.49
N SER A 967 -35.67 -19.70 -19.77
CA SER A 967 -36.59 -19.87 -20.91
C SER A 967 -37.17 -21.29 -21.02
N ASN A 968 -36.62 -22.27 -20.28
CA ASN A 968 -37.23 -23.61 -20.16
C ASN A 968 -38.35 -23.65 -19.10
N ARG A 969 -38.47 -22.63 -18.24
CA ARG A 969 -39.49 -22.57 -17.18
C ARG A 969 -40.79 -22.00 -17.74
N GLY A 970 -41.72 -22.88 -18.15
CA GLY A 970 -43.05 -22.47 -18.61
C GLY A 970 -43.79 -23.44 -19.53
N LEU A 971 -43.11 -24.45 -20.08
CA LEU A 971 -43.79 -25.55 -20.79
C LEU A 971 -44.25 -26.59 -19.75
N SER A 972 -45.53 -26.92 -19.76
CA SER A 972 -46.13 -27.83 -18.77
C SER A 972 -45.48 -29.22 -18.81
N ALA A 973 -45.16 -29.76 -17.63
CA ALA A 973 -44.73 -31.16 -17.45
C ALA A 973 -45.94 -32.10 -17.64
N GLY A 974 -46.37 -32.24 -18.89
CA GLY A 974 -47.65 -32.85 -19.25
C GLY A 974 -47.64 -33.55 -20.61
N ASP A 975 -46.51 -34.14 -21.00
CA ASP A 975 -46.41 -35.30 -21.89
C ASP A 975 -45.08 -36.01 -21.58
N GLY A 976 -45.03 -37.33 -21.78
CA GLY A 976 -43.96 -38.21 -21.23
C GLY A 976 -42.56 -37.96 -21.80
N TYR A 977 -41.55 -38.65 -21.22
CA TYR A 977 -40.11 -38.56 -21.55
C TYR A 977 -39.79 -38.69 -23.05
N GLY A 978 -39.97 -37.61 -23.80
CA GLY A 978 -39.33 -37.34 -25.07
C GLY A 978 -37.97 -36.72 -24.85
N SER A 979 -37.01 -37.03 -25.71
CA SER A 979 -35.64 -36.53 -25.62
C SER A 979 -35.55 -35.05 -26.04
N ASP A 980 -36.08 -34.12 -25.24
CA ASP A 980 -35.97 -32.67 -25.50
C ASP A 980 -34.49 -32.27 -25.57
N ARG A 981 -34.02 -32.15 -26.81
CA ARG A 981 -32.70 -31.66 -27.19
C ARG A 981 -32.93 -30.43 -28.05
N ALA A 982 -32.36 -29.31 -27.62
CA ALA A 982 -32.49 -28.04 -28.31
C ALA A 982 -31.13 -27.59 -28.85
N LEU A 983 -31.08 -27.22 -30.13
CA LEU A 983 -30.02 -26.40 -30.69
C LEU A 983 -30.50 -24.95 -30.70
N TRP A 984 -29.64 -24.01 -30.31
CA TRP A 984 -29.95 -22.59 -30.36
C TRP A 984 -28.75 -21.75 -30.80
N ALA A 985 -29.05 -20.64 -31.45
CA ALA A 985 -28.09 -19.62 -31.85
C ALA A 985 -28.63 -18.24 -31.48
N LYS A 986 -27.76 -17.36 -31.00
CA LYS A 986 -28.13 -16.02 -30.54
C LYS A 986 -27.06 -14.99 -30.92
N PRO A 987 -27.18 -14.32 -32.09
CA PRO A 987 -26.49 -13.06 -32.32
C PRO A 987 -26.91 -11.98 -31.31
N PHE A 988 -25.94 -11.16 -30.90
CA PHE A 988 -26.16 -10.02 -30.02
C PHE A 988 -25.29 -8.82 -30.41
N GLY A 989 -25.76 -7.63 -30.02
CA GLY A 989 -25.02 -6.37 -30.04
C GLY A 989 -25.23 -5.62 -28.73
N SER A 990 -24.23 -4.91 -28.27
CA SER A 990 -24.25 -4.15 -27.01
C SER A 990 -23.42 -2.89 -27.14
N TRP A 991 -23.86 -1.82 -26.48
CA TRP A 991 -23.16 -0.54 -26.40
C TRP A 991 -23.10 -0.09 -24.95
N GLY A 992 -21.90 0.21 -24.47
CA GLY A 992 -21.62 0.59 -23.09
C GLY A 992 -20.83 1.89 -23.03
N ARG A 993 -21.16 2.76 -22.06
CA ARG A 993 -20.40 3.98 -21.77
C ARG A 993 -20.04 4.05 -20.29
N GLN A 994 -18.74 4.12 -20.05
CA GLN A 994 -18.13 4.44 -18.77
C GLN A 994 -17.78 5.93 -18.77
N SER A 995 -18.41 6.72 -17.89
CA SER A 995 -18.07 8.13 -17.72
C SER A 995 -16.72 8.32 -17.04
N GLU A 996 -16.07 9.46 -17.29
CA GLU A 996 -14.92 9.93 -16.53
C GLU A 996 -15.24 10.01 -15.02
N ARG A 997 -14.24 9.72 -14.17
CA ARG A 997 -14.35 9.82 -12.71
C ARG A 997 -13.00 10.19 -12.10
N ASN A 998 -12.99 11.14 -11.17
CA ASN A 998 -11.80 11.53 -10.40
C ASN A 998 -10.58 11.82 -11.31
N GLY A 999 -10.82 12.49 -12.44
CA GLY A 999 -9.82 12.78 -13.47
C GLY A 999 -9.25 11.56 -14.21
N THR A 1000 -9.86 10.37 -14.09
CA THR A 1000 -9.54 9.19 -14.90
C THR A 1000 -10.45 9.13 -16.14
N PRO A 1001 -9.91 9.16 -17.36
CA PRO A 1001 -10.69 9.13 -18.61
C PRO A 1001 -11.67 7.97 -18.73
N GLY A 1002 -12.88 8.27 -19.19
CA GLY A 1002 -13.91 7.29 -19.54
C GLY A 1002 -13.62 6.53 -20.84
N TYR A 1003 -14.51 5.60 -21.17
CA TYR A 1003 -14.50 4.87 -22.45
C TYR A 1003 -15.91 4.50 -22.92
N GLU A 1004 -16.08 4.37 -24.22
CA GLU A 1004 -17.20 3.70 -24.86
C GLU A 1004 -16.74 2.31 -25.33
N ALA A 1005 -17.64 1.32 -25.28
CA ALA A 1005 -17.34 -0.07 -25.59
C ALA A 1005 -18.53 -0.71 -26.31
N ASP A 1006 -18.36 -0.99 -27.59
CA ASP A 1006 -19.36 -1.59 -28.46
C ASP A 1006 -18.98 -3.04 -28.74
N SER A 1007 -19.85 -3.99 -28.37
CA SER A 1007 -19.61 -5.42 -28.47
C SER A 1007 -20.63 -6.09 -29.39
N GLY A 1008 -20.15 -6.88 -30.35
CA GLY A 1008 -20.99 -7.70 -31.22
C GLY A 1008 -20.51 -9.15 -31.23
N GLY A 1009 -21.42 -10.11 -31.26
CA GLY A 1009 -21.04 -11.52 -31.22
C GLY A 1009 -22.14 -12.50 -31.57
N LEU A 1010 -21.76 -13.77 -31.62
CA LEU A 1010 -22.64 -14.90 -31.84
C LEU A 1010 -22.37 -15.96 -30.77
N ILE A 1011 -23.44 -16.41 -30.13
CA ILE A 1011 -23.43 -17.56 -29.22
C ILE A 1011 -24.17 -18.71 -29.91
N VAL A 1012 -23.57 -19.89 -29.93
CA VAL A 1012 -24.21 -21.13 -30.40
C VAL A 1012 -24.14 -22.16 -29.28
N GLY A 1013 -25.26 -22.78 -28.96
CA GLY A 1013 -25.34 -23.76 -27.87
C GLY A 1013 -26.32 -24.89 -28.12
N ALA A 1014 -26.13 -25.97 -27.37
CA ALA A 1014 -27.04 -27.10 -27.33
C ALA A 1014 -27.25 -27.53 -25.88
N ASP A 1015 -28.50 -27.85 -25.52
CA ASP A 1015 -28.85 -28.41 -24.21
C ASP A 1015 -29.97 -29.42 -24.32
N GLY A 1016 -30.06 -30.29 -23.30
CA GLY A 1016 -31.13 -31.27 -23.20
C GLY A 1016 -31.33 -31.80 -21.80
N VAL A 1017 -32.48 -32.42 -21.60
CA VAL A 1017 -32.85 -33.11 -20.36
C VAL A 1017 -32.02 -34.38 -20.22
N VAL A 1018 -31.38 -34.57 -19.05
CA VAL A 1018 -30.57 -35.77 -18.75
C VAL A 1018 -31.17 -36.64 -17.64
N SER A 1019 -32.06 -36.09 -16.81
CA SER A 1019 -32.89 -36.81 -15.83
C SER A 1019 -34.25 -36.12 -15.68
N SER A 1020 -35.15 -36.61 -14.82
CA SER A 1020 -36.41 -35.90 -14.49
C SER A 1020 -36.19 -34.51 -13.89
N ALA A 1021 -35.06 -34.29 -13.22
CA ALA A 1021 -34.73 -33.05 -12.52
C ALA A 1021 -33.61 -32.25 -13.19
N ASP A 1022 -32.76 -32.89 -14.01
CA ASP A 1022 -31.51 -32.33 -14.48
C ASP A 1022 -31.54 -31.96 -15.98
N ARG A 1023 -31.05 -30.75 -16.28
CA ARG A 1023 -30.70 -30.30 -17.64
C ARG A 1023 -29.24 -29.88 -17.68
N VAL A 1024 -28.56 -30.24 -18.76
CA VAL A 1024 -27.16 -29.84 -19.02
C VAL A 1024 -27.05 -29.28 -20.44
N GLY A 1025 -26.21 -28.26 -20.60
CA GLY A 1025 -25.94 -27.58 -21.86
C GLY A 1025 -24.49 -27.13 -22.02
N PHE A 1026 -24.11 -26.98 -23.28
CA PHE A 1026 -22.80 -26.50 -23.73
C PHE A 1026 -23.01 -25.40 -24.77
N ALA A 1027 -22.18 -24.36 -24.73
CA ALA A 1027 -22.21 -23.30 -25.72
C ALA A 1027 -20.81 -22.74 -26.01
N VAL A 1028 -20.65 -22.16 -27.20
CA VAL A 1028 -19.46 -21.44 -27.61
C VAL A 1028 -19.87 -20.04 -28.03
N THR A 1029 -19.11 -19.05 -27.56
CA THR A 1029 -19.26 -17.64 -27.92
C THR A 1029 -18.02 -17.16 -28.66
N TYR A 1030 -18.22 -16.49 -29.79
CA TYR A 1030 -17.25 -15.55 -30.32
C TYR A 1030 -17.85 -14.14 -30.27
N ALA A 1031 -17.10 -13.19 -29.72
CA ALA A 1031 -17.48 -11.79 -29.61
C ALA A 1031 -16.29 -10.89 -29.91
N ARG A 1032 -16.55 -9.75 -30.55
CA ARG A 1032 -15.59 -8.67 -30.75
C ARG A 1032 -16.10 -7.42 -30.07
N THR A 1033 -15.23 -6.76 -29.31
CA THR A 1033 -15.49 -5.47 -28.65
C THR A 1033 -14.55 -4.42 -29.21
N SER A 1034 -15.10 -3.34 -29.79
CA SER A 1034 -14.38 -2.09 -30.02
C SER A 1034 -14.48 -1.24 -28.76
N LEU A 1035 -13.38 -0.66 -28.31
CA LEU A 1035 -13.31 0.23 -27.15
C LEU A 1035 -12.63 1.54 -27.54
N ASP A 1036 -13.34 2.65 -27.37
CA ASP A 1036 -12.86 4.00 -27.68
C ASP A 1036 -12.77 4.84 -26.40
N GLY A 1037 -11.60 5.40 -26.12
CA GLY A 1037 -11.35 6.23 -24.93
C GLY A 1037 -11.95 7.63 -25.08
N THR A 1038 -12.76 8.08 -24.12
CA THR A 1038 -13.41 9.40 -24.15
C THR A 1038 -12.54 10.51 -23.53
N GLY A 1039 -11.22 10.37 -23.59
CA GLY A 1039 -10.25 11.27 -22.97
C GLY A 1039 -9.63 12.28 -23.93
N VAL A 1040 -8.61 13.01 -23.45
CA VAL A 1040 -7.86 14.03 -24.22
C VAL A 1040 -6.86 13.47 -25.24
N SER A 1041 -6.74 12.14 -25.35
CA SER A 1041 -6.07 11.46 -26.46
C SER A 1041 -7.03 10.47 -27.11
N ALA A 1042 -6.95 10.34 -28.44
CA ALA A 1042 -7.63 9.26 -29.14
C ALA A 1042 -6.95 7.93 -28.78
N GLN A 1043 -7.69 7.05 -28.12
CA GLN A 1043 -7.26 5.71 -27.74
C GLN A 1043 -8.33 4.73 -28.21
N ALA A 1044 -7.93 3.66 -28.90
CA ALA A 1044 -8.84 2.67 -29.45
C ALA A 1044 -8.28 1.26 -29.23
N ALA A 1045 -9.13 0.30 -28.91
CA ALA A 1045 -8.74 -1.11 -28.81
C ALA A 1045 -9.80 -2.06 -29.36
N ASP A 1046 -9.36 -3.01 -30.17
CA ASP A 1046 -10.14 -4.17 -30.60
C ASP A 1046 -9.86 -5.34 -29.64
N ILE A 1047 -10.90 -5.99 -29.14
CA ILE A 1047 -10.82 -7.17 -28.27
C ILE A 1047 -11.62 -8.32 -28.90
N ASP A 1048 -10.93 -9.37 -29.33
CA ASP A 1048 -11.54 -10.64 -29.71
C ASP A 1048 -11.65 -11.56 -28.50
N LEU A 1049 -12.84 -12.09 -28.22
CA LEU A 1049 -13.13 -13.08 -27.17
C LEU A 1049 -13.65 -14.38 -27.80
N LEU A 1050 -13.01 -15.50 -27.45
CA LEU A 1050 -13.52 -16.85 -27.67
C LEU A 1050 -13.74 -17.51 -26.31
N GLN A 1051 -14.96 -17.95 -26.03
CA GLN A 1051 -15.38 -18.50 -24.74
C GLN A 1051 -16.15 -19.81 -24.92
N LEU A 1052 -15.75 -20.84 -24.16
CA LEU A 1052 -16.46 -22.10 -24.00
C LEU A 1052 -17.26 -22.03 -22.69
N MET A 1053 -18.54 -22.39 -22.75
CA MET A 1053 -19.49 -22.22 -21.65
C MET A 1053 -20.18 -23.56 -21.37
N THR A 1054 -20.31 -23.89 -20.09
CA THR A 1054 -21.02 -25.09 -19.62
C THR A 1054 -22.04 -24.69 -18.58
N TYR A 1055 -23.26 -25.22 -18.66
CA TYR A 1055 -24.35 -24.79 -17.79
C TYR A 1055 -25.34 -25.91 -17.52
N GLY A 1056 -26.09 -25.77 -16.42
CA GLY A 1056 -27.14 -26.71 -16.07
C GLY A 1056 -28.09 -26.19 -15.01
N SER A 1057 -29.13 -26.98 -14.74
CA SER A 1057 -30.11 -26.73 -13.69
C SER A 1057 -30.63 -28.04 -13.11
N HIS A 1058 -30.94 -28.01 -11.81
CA HIS A 1058 -31.52 -29.11 -11.04
C HIS A 1058 -32.81 -28.63 -10.37
N ASN A 1059 -33.94 -29.24 -10.74
CA ASN A 1059 -35.26 -28.93 -10.17
C ASN A 1059 -35.37 -29.50 -8.74
N LEU A 1060 -35.58 -28.62 -7.76
CA LEU A 1060 -35.85 -28.99 -6.35
C LEU A 1060 -37.32 -29.42 -6.15
N ASP A 1061 -38.23 -28.75 -6.86
CA ASP A 1061 -39.64 -29.08 -6.94
C ASP A 1061 -40.17 -28.72 -8.34
N ALA A 1062 -41.49 -28.75 -8.56
CA ALA A 1062 -42.10 -28.46 -9.87
C ALA A 1062 -41.92 -27.01 -10.35
N ASP A 1063 -41.60 -26.08 -9.44
CA ASP A 1063 -41.56 -24.63 -9.66
C ASP A 1063 -40.22 -23.99 -9.24
N THR A 1064 -39.38 -24.69 -8.46
CA THR A 1064 -38.12 -24.18 -7.91
C THR A 1064 -36.93 -25.00 -8.42
N ASP A 1065 -35.86 -24.33 -8.89
CA ASP A 1065 -34.61 -24.98 -9.29
C ASP A 1065 -33.36 -24.18 -8.92
N ILE A 1066 -32.24 -24.90 -8.86
CA ILE A 1066 -30.89 -24.35 -8.73
C ILE A 1066 -30.15 -24.49 -10.06
N SER A 1067 -29.56 -23.40 -10.54
CA SER A 1067 -28.78 -23.34 -11.78
C SER A 1067 -27.30 -23.08 -11.52
N TRP A 1068 -26.44 -23.57 -12.41
CA TRP A 1068 -24.99 -23.37 -12.38
C TRP A 1068 -24.44 -23.09 -13.78
N GLN A 1069 -23.31 -22.38 -13.85
CA GLN A 1069 -22.57 -22.07 -15.07
C GLN A 1069 -21.06 -22.00 -14.77
N PHE A 1070 -20.24 -22.51 -15.69
CA PHE A 1070 -18.78 -22.42 -15.67
C PHE A 1070 -18.25 -22.18 -17.08
N ASP A 1071 -17.46 -21.12 -17.23
CA ASP A 1071 -16.97 -20.67 -18.53
C ASP A 1071 -15.45 -20.42 -18.51
N LEU A 1072 -14.82 -20.72 -19.64
CA LEU A 1072 -13.39 -20.55 -19.88
C LEU A 1072 -13.19 -19.81 -21.21
N GLY A 1073 -12.43 -18.72 -21.18
CA GLY A 1073 -12.22 -17.88 -22.36
C GLY A 1073 -10.76 -17.52 -22.61
N THR A 1074 -10.46 -17.24 -23.87
CA THR A 1074 -9.21 -16.60 -24.30
C THR A 1074 -9.54 -15.32 -25.05
N ASN A 1075 -8.82 -14.25 -24.74
CA ASN A 1075 -8.97 -12.98 -25.43
C ASN A 1075 -7.68 -12.56 -26.14
N LYS A 1076 -7.82 -11.93 -27.31
CA LYS A 1076 -6.77 -11.15 -27.97
C LYS A 1076 -7.15 -9.67 -27.90
N THR A 1077 -6.19 -8.79 -27.66
CA THR A 1077 -6.42 -7.35 -27.64
C THR A 1077 -5.37 -6.65 -28.50
N GLU A 1078 -5.83 -5.83 -29.44
CA GLU A 1078 -5.02 -4.95 -30.27
C GLU A 1078 -5.37 -3.50 -29.90
N GLY A 1079 -4.42 -2.78 -29.30
CA GLY A 1079 -4.66 -1.43 -28.76
C GLY A 1079 -3.77 -0.37 -29.40
N ARG A 1080 -4.31 0.83 -29.63
CA ARG A 1080 -3.62 2.00 -30.19
C ARG A 1080 -3.86 3.24 -29.33
N ARG A 1081 -2.82 4.05 -29.13
CA ARG A 1081 -2.89 5.34 -28.42
C ARG A 1081 -2.19 6.43 -29.24
N LEU A 1082 -2.92 7.46 -29.63
CA LEU A 1082 -2.36 8.66 -30.24
C LEU A 1082 -1.81 9.58 -29.14
N ILE A 1083 -0.54 9.93 -29.23
CA ILE A 1083 0.14 10.84 -28.31
C ILE A 1083 0.54 12.07 -29.10
N SER A 1084 -0.10 13.22 -28.83
CA SER A 1084 0.10 14.47 -29.55
C SER A 1084 0.08 15.68 -28.60
N PHE A 1085 1.25 16.28 -28.36
CA PHE A 1085 1.42 17.50 -27.56
C PHE A 1085 2.74 18.22 -27.94
N GLY A 1086 2.82 19.55 -27.79
CA GLY A 1086 4.08 20.29 -27.96
C GLY A 1086 4.74 20.24 -29.36
N GLY A 1087 3.96 19.89 -30.38
CA GLY A 1087 4.47 19.61 -31.74
C GLY A 1087 5.09 18.21 -31.91
N LEU A 1088 5.02 17.35 -30.90
CA LEU A 1088 5.28 15.92 -30.99
C LEU A 1088 3.98 15.19 -31.36
N THR A 1089 4.02 14.26 -32.31
CA THR A 1089 2.90 13.35 -32.62
C THR A 1089 3.44 11.94 -32.84
N ARG A 1090 2.92 10.96 -32.09
CA ARG A 1090 3.35 9.55 -32.10
C ARG A 1090 2.15 8.63 -31.90
N THR A 1091 2.25 7.37 -32.36
CA THR A 1091 1.20 6.36 -32.12
C THR A 1091 1.82 5.13 -31.46
N ALA A 1092 1.43 4.84 -30.22
CA ALA A 1092 1.78 3.60 -29.55
C ALA A 1092 0.80 2.50 -29.98
N SER A 1093 1.30 1.31 -30.32
CA SER A 1093 0.52 0.14 -30.73
C SER A 1093 0.88 -1.08 -29.88
N SER A 1094 -0.11 -1.89 -29.52
CA SER A 1094 0.02 -3.10 -28.68
C SER A 1094 -0.75 -4.28 -29.26
N ASP A 1095 -0.21 -5.49 -29.11
CA ASP A 1095 -0.88 -6.78 -29.34
C ASP A 1095 -0.60 -7.65 -28.10
N TYR A 1096 -1.65 -8.13 -27.43
CA TYR A 1096 -1.50 -9.03 -26.30
C TYR A 1096 -2.66 -10.02 -26.17
N ARG A 1097 -2.46 -11.03 -25.33
CA ARG A 1097 -3.45 -12.07 -25.05
C ARG A 1097 -3.77 -12.16 -23.56
N GLY A 1098 -5.00 -12.51 -23.26
CA GLY A 1098 -5.47 -12.82 -21.92
C GLY A 1098 -6.20 -14.16 -21.83
N MET A 1099 -6.56 -14.50 -20.60
CA MET A 1099 -7.40 -15.64 -20.27
C MET A 1099 -8.48 -15.15 -19.31
N SER A 1100 -9.69 -15.63 -19.49
CA SER A 1100 -10.83 -15.34 -18.62
C SER A 1100 -11.50 -16.60 -18.09
N LEU A 1101 -12.11 -16.45 -16.92
CA LEU A 1101 -12.85 -17.51 -16.22
C LEU A 1101 -14.07 -16.90 -15.56
N HIS A 1102 -15.21 -17.58 -15.68
CA HIS A 1102 -16.43 -17.27 -14.94
C HIS A 1102 -16.96 -18.54 -14.26
N ALA A 1103 -17.54 -18.37 -13.09
CA ALA A 1103 -18.30 -19.40 -12.38
C ALA A 1103 -19.46 -18.75 -11.64
N GLY A 1104 -20.66 -19.33 -11.68
CA GLY A 1104 -21.76 -18.79 -10.90
C GLY A 1104 -22.97 -19.70 -10.77
N THR A 1105 -23.75 -19.45 -9.72
CA THR A 1105 -24.87 -20.27 -9.27
C THR A 1105 -26.08 -19.40 -8.92
N GLY A 1106 -27.29 -19.88 -9.18
CA GLY A 1106 -28.51 -19.13 -8.86
C GLY A 1106 -29.68 -20.02 -8.48
N ILE A 1107 -30.63 -19.47 -7.74
CA ILE A 1107 -31.89 -20.12 -7.37
C ILE A 1107 -33.05 -19.26 -7.88
N ALA A 1108 -34.10 -19.89 -8.37
CA ALA A 1108 -35.29 -19.20 -8.83
C ALA A 1108 -36.55 -20.02 -8.55
N ARG A 1109 -37.70 -19.34 -8.48
CA ARG A 1109 -39.00 -19.97 -8.27
C ARG A 1109 -40.08 -19.36 -9.15
N VAL A 1110 -40.87 -20.18 -9.82
CA VAL A 1110 -42.01 -19.76 -10.63
C VAL A 1110 -43.25 -19.60 -9.75
N LEU A 1111 -43.89 -18.44 -9.83
CA LEU A 1111 -45.16 -18.10 -9.20
C LEU A 1111 -46.20 -17.89 -10.30
N ARG A 1112 -47.15 -18.81 -10.45
CA ARG A 1112 -48.23 -18.69 -11.44
C ARG A 1112 -49.28 -17.71 -10.91
N LEU A 1113 -49.42 -16.56 -11.57
CA LEU A 1113 -50.42 -15.53 -11.22
C LEU A 1113 -51.75 -15.77 -11.95
N SER A 1114 -51.69 -16.35 -13.15
CA SER A 1114 -52.83 -16.87 -13.91
C SER A 1114 -52.35 -17.93 -14.91
N GLU A 1115 -53.27 -18.57 -15.65
CA GLU A 1115 -52.91 -19.49 -16.74
C GLU A 1115 -52.05 -18.83 -17.84
N GLN A 1116 -52.11 -17.51 -17.96
CA GLN A 1116 -51.39 -16.72 -18.97
C GLN A 1116 -50.21 -15.92 -18.40
N THR A 1117 -50.06 -15.81 -17.08
CA THR A 1117 -49.11 -14.88 -16.45
C THR A 1117 -48.32 -15.55 -15.32
N ASN A 1118 -46.99 -15.55 -15.45
CA ASN A 1118 -46.06 -16.11 -14.47
C ASN A 1118 -45.08 -15.03 -14.00
N LEU A 1119 -44.81 -15.00 -12.70
CA LEU A 1119 -43.77 -14.18 -12.06
C LEU A 1119 -42.66 -15.10 -11.56
N THR A 1120 -41.40 -14.71 -11.71
CA THR A 1120 -40.23 -15.53 -11.33
C THR A 1120 -39.22 -14.65 -10.59
N PRO A 1121 -39.27 -14.58 -9.25
CA PRO A 1121 -38.14 -14.12 -8.44
C PRO A 1121 -36.95 -15.08 -8.55
N SER A 1122 -35.75 -14.51 -8.49
CA SER A 1122 -34.48 -15.23 -8.57
C SER A 1122 -33.38 -14.48 -7.81
N MET A 1123 -32.37 -15.23 -7.35
CA MET A 1123 -31.12 -14.70 -6.79
C MET A 1123 -29.93 -15.45 -7.39
N ARG A 1124 -28.85 -14.75 -7.69
CA ARG A 1124 -27.66 -15.32 -8.32
C ARG A 1124 -26.36 -14.75 -7.73
N LEU A 1125 -25.35 -15.62 -7.65
CA LEU A 1125 -23.98 -15.31 -7.25
C LEU A 1125 -23.04 -15.66 -8.42
N ASP A 1126 -22.21 -14.71 -8.86
CA ASP A 1126 -21.27 -14.86 -9.97
C ASP A 1126 -19.85 -14.41 -9.56
N TYR A 1127 -18.82 -15.16 -9.98
CA TYR A 1127 -17.42 -14.79 -9.86
C TYR A 1127 -16.76 -14.78 -11.24
N THR A 1128 -16.17 -13.65 -11.61
CA THR A 1128 -15.49 -13.46 -12.90
C THR A 1128 -14.05 -13.00 -12.66
N THR A 1129 -13.08 -13.58 -13.38
CA THR A 1129 -11.71 -13.04 -13.44
C THR A 1129 -11.15 -13.02 -14.85
N VAL A 1130 -10.52 -11.91 -15.21
CA VAL A 1130 -9.84 -11.70 -16.48
C VAL A 1130 -8.37 -11.41 -16.19
N LYS A 1131 -7.43 -12.13 -16.80
CA LYS A 1131 -5.98 -11.86 -16.69
C LYS A 1131 -5.38 -11.61 -18.07
N ASN A 1132 -4.89 -10.39 -18.28
CA ASN A 1132 -4.10 -10.03 -19.46
C ASN A 1132 -2.61 -10.27 -19.17
N LYS A 1133 -1.85 -10.78 -20.15
CA LYS A 1133 -0.40 -10.95 -20.04
C LYS A 1133 0.32 -9.59 -20.08
N ALA A 1134 1.56 -9.57 -19.57
CA ALA A 1134 2.46 -8.44 -19.79
C ALA A 1134 2.75 -8.26 -21.29
N TYR A 1135 2.94 -7.02 -21.72
CA TYR A 1135 3.16 -6.68 -23.13
C TYR A 1135 4.06 -5.45 -23.30
N ALA A 1136 4.62 -5.29 -24.50
CA ALA A 1136 5.40 -4.13 -24.87
C ALA A 1136 4.73 -3.42 -26.06
N GLU A 1137 4.65 -2.10 -26.01
CA GLU A 1137 4.17 -1.29 -27.13
C GLU A 1137 5.27 -0.98 -28.15
N THR A 1138 4.83 -0.59 -29.35
CA THR A 1138 5.70 -0.19 -30.47
C THR A 1138 5.18 1.08 -31.14
N GLY A 1139 6.02 1.78 -31.90
CA GLY A 1139 5.64 2.95 -32.72
C GLY A 1139 5.76 4.34 -32.07
N ALA A 1140 5.91 4.44 -30.75
CA ALA A 1140 6.03 5.71 -30.01
C ALA A 1140 7.44 6.02 -29.45
N GLY A 1141 8.45 5.23 -29.81
CA GLY A 1141 9.85 5.43 -29.38
C GLY A 1141 9.98 5.34 -27.85
N ALA A 1142 10.58 6.36 -27.24
CA ALA A 1142 10.71 6.52 -25.79
C ALA A 1142 9.38 6.42 -25.01
N LEU A 1143 8.25 6.73 -25.66
CA LEU A 1143 6.91 6.68 -25.09
C LEU A 1143 6.17 5.35 -25.29
N ASN A 1144 6.81 4.35 -25.90
CA ASN A 1144 6.31 2.97 -25.81
C ASN A 1144 6.29 2.54 -24.35
N LEU A 1145 5.24 1.85 -23.90
CA LEU A 1145 5.17 1.27 -22.57
C LEU A 1145 5.58 -0.20 -22.56
N LEU A 1146 6.37 -0.57 -21.56
CA LEU A 1146 6.51 -1.93 -21.06
C LEU A 1146 5.47 -2.10 -19.95
N VAL A 1147 4.42 -2.89 -20.20
CA VAL A 1147 3.25 -3.00 -19.33
C VAL A 1147 3.20 -4.37 -18.65
N ASN A 1148 3.10 -4.38 -17.33
CA ASN A 1148 3.03 -5.62 -16.54
C ASN A 1148 1.68 -6.34 -16.70
N SER A 1149 1.63 -7.62 -16.33
CA SER A 1149 0.39 -8.40 -16.42
C SER A 1149 -0.70 -7.85 -15.50
N GLN A 1150 -1.89 -7.65 -16.04
CA GLN A 1150 -3.05 -7.10 -15.34
C GLN A 1150 -4.05 -8.20 -14.98
N ARG A 1151 -4.78 -8.03 -13.87
CA ARG A 1151 -5.98 -8.83 -13.55
C ARG A 1151 -7.15 -7.95 -13.15
N ALA A 1152 -8.34 -8.27 -13.63
CA ALA A 1152 -9.62 -7.83 -13.08
C ALA A 1152 -10.34 -9.01 -12.40
N LYS A 1153 -11.15 -8.70 -11.38
CA LYS A 1153 -12.02 -9.63 -10.67
C LYS A 1153 -13.38 -8.97 -10.45
N GLN A 1154 -14.44 -9.76 -10.35
CA GLN A 1154 -15.77 -9.35 -9.87
C GLN A 1154 -16.34 -10.48 -9.02
N PHE A 1155 -17.11 -10.15 -7.99
CA PHE A 1155 -17.87 -11.12 -7.19
C PHE A 1155 -19.25 -10.53 -6.89
N ILE A 1156 -20.23 -10.91 -7.70
CA ILE A 1156 -21.51 -10.24 -7.78
C ILE A 1156 -22.61 -11.10 -7.14
N LEU A 1157 -23.35 -10.52 -6.21
CA LEU A 1157 -24.66 -11.03 -5.77
C LEU A 1157 -25.76 -10.13 -6.35
N TYR A 1158 -26.74 -10.71 -7.03
CA TYR A 1158 -27.90 -9.96 -7.53
C TYR A 1158 -29.22 -10.72 -7.39
N GLY A 1159 -30.31 -9.96 -7.29
CA GLY A 1159 -31.68 -10.47 -7.35
C GLY A 1159 -32.41 -9.90 -8.56
N ASP A 1160 -33.15 -10.75 -9.27
CA ASP A 1160 -33.95 -10.40 -10.45
C ASP A 1160 -35.39 -10.90 -10.28
N VAL A 1161 -36.35 -10.06 -10.65
CA VAL A 1161 -37.78 -10.40 -10.70
C VAL A 1161 -38.24 -10.31 -12.15
N LYS A 1162 -38.70 -11.44 -12.70
CA LYS A 1162 -39.13 -11.56 -14.10
C LYS A 1162 -40.63 -11.82 -14.21
N LEU A 1163 -41.31 -11.12 -15.10
CA LEU A 1163 -42.73 -11.31 -15.45
C LEU A 1163 -42.82 -11.84 -16.88
N ASN A 1164 -43.54 -12.93 -17.09
CA ASN A 1164 -43.89 -13.46 -18.41
C ASN A 1164 -45.41 -13.44 -18.58
N HIS A 1165 -45.91 -12.97 -19.72
CA HIS A 1165 -47.33 -12.95 -20.07
C HIS A 1165 -47.54 -13.49 -21.50
N SER A 1166 -48.36 -14.53 -21.64
CA SER A 1166 -48.60 -15.25 -22.90
C SER A 1166 -50.06 -15.10 -23.34
N PRO A 1167 -50.40 -14.07 -24.15
CA PRO A 1167 -51.78 -13.88 -24.62
C PRO A 1167 -52.25 -14.95 -25.62
N SER A 1168 -51.34 -15.74 -26.21
CA SER A 1168 -51.67 -16.94 -26.98
C SER A 1168 -50.59 -18.02 -26.79
N LYS A 1169 -50.76 -19.20 -27.41
CA LYS A 1169 -49.74 -20.28 -27.35
C LYS A 1169 -48.51 -19.98 -28.23
N GLU A 1170 -48.65 -19.04 -29.15
CA GLU A 1170 -47.67 -18.66 -30.15
C GLU A 1170 -46.87 -17.40 -29.76
N LEU A 1171 -47.29 -16.66 -28.74
CA LEU A 1171 -46.75 -15.35 -28.37
C LEU A 1171 -46.62 -15.17 -26.85
N THR A 1172 -45.41 -14.84 -26.39
CA THR A 1172 -45.10 -14.50 -25.00
C THR A 1172 -44.33 -13.18 -24.91
N PHE A 1173 -44.81 -12.27 -24.09
CA PHE A 1173 -44.07 -11.09 -23.63
C PHE A 1173 -43.35 -11.38 -22.32
N SER A 1174 -42.17 -10.79 -22.13
CA SER A 1174 -41.35 -10.94 -20.93
C SER A 1174 -40.73 -9.60 -20.53
N GLY A 1175 -40.62 -9.35 -19.23
CA GLY A 1175 -39.90 -8.22 -18.67
C GLY A 1175 -39.22 -8.61 -17.34
N ASN A 1176 -38.15 -7.92 -16.97
CA ASN A 1176 -37.51 -8.11 -15.66
C ASN A 1176 -36.93 -6.81 -15.11
N LEU A 1177 -36.77 -6.78 -13.80
CA LEU A 1177 -36.09 -5.75 -13.03
C LEU A 1177 -35.21 -6.44 -11.98
N GLY A 1178 -33.97 -5.98 -11.82
CA GLY A 1178 -33.03 -6.55 -10.86
C GLY A 1178 -32.04 -5.54 -10.30
N PHE A 1179 -31.47 -5.89 -9.14
CA PHE A 1179 -30.50 -5.08 -8.39
C PHE A 1179 -29.39 -5.99 -7.86
N GLY A 1180 -28.16 -5.49 -7.83
CA GLY A 1180 -27.02 -6.27 -7.38
C GLY A 1180 -25.86 -5.46 -6.82
N TYR A 1181 -24.93 -6.17 -6.18
CA TYR A 1181 -23.76 -5.64 -5.51
C TYR A 1181 -22.51 -6.46 -5.89
N ASP A 1182 -21.46 -5.79 -6.34
CA ASP A 1182 -20.14 -6.39 -6.61
C ASP A 1182 -19.22 -6.21 -5.38
N PHE A 1183 -18.99 -7.30 -4.65
CA PHE A 1183 -18.13 -7.34 -3.47
C PHE A 1183 -16.63 -7.17 -3.78
N LEU A 1184 -16.22 -7.36 -5.04
CA LEU A 1184 -14.84 -7.16 -5.50
C LEU A 1184 -14.74 -5.98 -6.48
N ALA A 1185 -15.53 -4.93 -6.23
CA ALA A 1185 -15.45 -3.65 -6.93
C ALA A 1185 -14.15 -2.88 -6.57
N GLU A 1186 -12.99 -3.49 -6.84
CA GLU A 1186 -11.67 -2.93 -6.64
C GLU A 1186 -11.28 -1.98 -7.79
N GLN A 1187 -10.62 -0.86 -7.47
CA GLN A 1187 -10.05 0.02 -8.49
C GLN A 1187 -8.89 -0.69 -9.18
N THR A 1188 -9.04 -1.02 -10.47
CA THR A 1188 -7.97 -1.67 -11.25
C THR A 1188 -6.75 -0.77 -11.35
N SER A 1189 -5.54 -1.32 -11.20
CA SER A 1189 -4.29 -0.61 -11.43
C SER A 1189 -3.40 -1.36 -12.43
N VAL A 1190 -2.59 -0.61 -13.17
CA VAL A 1190 -1.64 -1.14 -14.15
C VAL A 1190 -0.27 -0.52 -13.91
N VAL A 1191 0.76 -1.35 -13.78
CA VAL A 1191 2.16 -0.91 -13.68
C VAL A 1191 2.78 -0.93 -15.07
N ALA A 1192 3.43 0.18 -15.44
CA ALA A 1192 4.11 0.34 -16.72
C ALA A 1192 5.47 1.04 -16.55
N THR A 1193 6.32 0.99 -17.57
CA THR A 1193 7.59 1.74 -17.64
C THR A 1193 7.75 2.28 -19.06
N PHE A 1194 8.28 3.49 -19.20
CA PHE A 1194 8.62 4.04 -20.52
C PHE A 1194 9.84 3.31 -21.10
N ALA A 1195 9.77 2.88 -22.36
CA ALA A 1195 10.88 2.25 -23.06
C ALA A 1195 12.09 3.19 -23.24
N GLY A 1196 11.88 4.50 -23.15
CA GLY A 1196 12.94 5.50 -23.12
C GLY A 1196 13.64 5.69 -21.76
N GLY A 1197 13.30 4.87 -20.76
CA GLY A 1197 13.88 4.93 -19.41
C GLY A 1197 13.04 5.72 -18.40
N GLY A 1198 13.54 5.76 -17.16
CA GLY A 1198 12.82 6.24 -15.98
C GLY A 1198 12.24 5.07 -15.14
N PRO A 1199 11.85 5.31 -13.88
CA PRO A 1199 11.32 4.27 -13.01
C PRO A 1199 9.94 3.79 -13.47
N ALA A 1200 9.57 2.58 -13.04
CA ALA A 1200 8.23 2.05 -13.25
C ALA A 1200 7.18 2.90 -12.51
N PHE A 1201 6.03 3.09 -13.12
CA PHE A 1201 4.93 3.86 -12.58
C PHE A 1201 3.61 3.08 -12.60
N THR A 1202 2.73 3.39 -11.65
CA THR A 1202 1.38 2.84 -11.58
C THR A 1202 0.39 3.85 -12.12
N THR A 1203 -0.48 3.40 -13.02
CA THR A 1203 -1.69 4.12 -13.43
C THR A 1203 -2.89 3.47 -12.77
N SER A 1204 -3.63 4.24 -12.00
CA SER A 1204 -4.93 3.83 -11.45
C SER A 1204 -6.02 4.03 -12.51
N GLY A 1205 -6.81 2.98 -12.73
CA GLY A 1205 -8.01 3.00 -13.57
C GLY A 1205 -9.21 3.55 -12.81
N ILE A 1206 -10.40 3.42 -13.40
CA ILE A 1206 -11.63 3.96 -12.82
C ILE A 1206 -12.05 3.17 -11.58
N ASP A 1207 -12.28 3.88 -10.48
CA ASP A 1207 -12.92 3.37 -9.25
C ASP A 1207 -14.38 2.94 -9.57
N PRO A 1208 -14.70 1.63 -9.59
CA PRO A 1208 -16.06 1.15 -9.85
C PRO A 1208 -16.96 1.36 -8.62
N LYS A 1209 -18.27 1.55 -8.81
CA LYS A 1209 -19.21 1.48 -7.68
C LYS A 1209 -19.89 0.11 -7.65
N PRO A 1210 -20.04 -0.51 -6.46
CA PRO A 1210 -20.47 -1.90 -6.36
C PRO A 1210 -21.97 -2.09 -6.65
N LEU A 1211 -22.81 -1.08 -6.34
CA LEU A 1211 -24.25 -1.14 -6.53
C LEU A 1211 -24.66 -0.85 -7.98
N PHE A 1212 -25.48 -1.73 -8.55
CA PHE A 1212 -26.07 -1.56 -9.87
C PHE A 1212 -27.55 -1.99 -9.93
N ALA A 1213 -28.23 -1.51 -10.97
CA ALA A 1213 -29.59 -1.89 -11.33
C ALA A 1213 -29.65 -2.33 -12.80
N ARG A 1214 -30.57 -3.24 -13.12
CA ARG A 1214 -30.78 -3.74 -14.48
C ARG A 1214 -32.27 -3.90 -14.77
N ALA A 1215 -32.64 -3.74 -16.04
CA ALA A 1215 -33.99 -3.99 -16.53
C ALA A 1215 -33.92 -4.59 -17.94
N GLY A 1216 -34.93 -5.36 -18.34
CA GLY A 1216 -34.99 -5.93 -19.68
C GLY A 1216 -36.41 -6.23 -20.12
N ALA A 1217 -36.61 -6.29 -21.43
CA ALA A 1217 -37.88 -6.61 -22.08
C ALA A 1217 -37.63 -7.49 -23.31
N GLY A 1218 -38.53 -8.44 -23.58
CA GLY A 1218 -38.41 -9.31 -24.75
C GLY A 1218 -39.71 -9.97 -25.16
N VAL A 1219 -39.79 -10.36 -26.42
CA VAL A 1219 -40.92 -11.06 -27.04
C VAL A 1219 -40.45 -12.38 -27.61
N THR A 1220 -41.21 -13.45 -27.38
CA THR A 1220 -40.97 -14.79 -27.92
C THR A 1220 -42.13 -15.22 -28.80
N LEU A 1221 -41.80 -15.75 -29.97
CA LEU A 1221 -42.72 -16.29 -30.96
C LEU A 1221 -42.45 -17.78 -31.15
N LEU A 1222 -43.48 -18.61 -30.96
CA LEU A 1222 -43.42 -20.05 -31.23
C LEU A 1222 -44.06 -20.33 -32.61
N ARG A 1223 -43.31 -21.02 -33.48
CA ARG A 1223 -43.75 -21.42 -34.83
C ARG A 1223 -43.85 -22.93 -34.96
N ALA A 1224 -44.64 -23.37 -35.94
CA ALA A 1224 -44.89 -24.77 -36.25
C ALA A 1224 -43.59 -25.60 -36.35
N GLY A 1225 -43.63 -26.83 -35.83
CA GLY A 1225 -42.46 -27.70 -35.73
C GLY A 1225 -41.46 -27.24 -34.66
N SER A 1226 -41.92 -26.82 -33.48
CA SER A 1226 -41.09 -26.56 -32.28
C SER A 1226 -39.89 -25.62 -32.54
N THR A 1227 -40.14 -24.55 -33.29
CA THR A 1227 -39.14 -23.50 -33.60
C THR A 1227 -39.52 -22.23 -32.88
N GLU A 1228 -38.58 -21.67 -32.13
CA GLU A 1228 -38.80 -20.54 -31.22
C GLU A 1228 -37.88 -19.37 -31.62
N LEU A 1229 -38.45 -18.16 -31.69
CA LEU A 1229 -37.75 -16.92 -32.00
C LEU A 1229 -37.96 -15.91 -30.87
N THR A 1230 -36.91 -15.51 -30.16
CA THR A 1230 -36.98 -14.47 -29.11
C THR A 1230 -36.20 -13.23 -29.53
N ALA A 1231 -36.82 -12.05 -29.51
CA ALA A 1231 -36.12 -10.76 -29.56
C ALA A 1231 -36.10 -10.13 -28.16
N ARG A 1232 -34.96 -9.56 -27.74
CA ARG A 1232 -34.79 -9.02 -26.39
C ARG A 1232 -33.89 -7.78 -26.35
N TYR A 1233 -34.25 -6.84 -25.50
CA TYR A 1233 -33.48 -5.65 -25.11
C TYR A 1233 -33.21 -5.69 -23.60
N ASP A 1234 -31.98 -5.41 -23.19
CA ASP A 1234 -31.53 -5.34 -21.79
C ASP A 1234 -30.78 -4.01 -21.57
N ALA A 1235 -30.94 -3.41 -20.39
CA ALA A 1235 -30.20 -2.24 -19.93
C ALA A 1235 -29.66 -2.44 -18.50
N GLU A 1236 -28.46 -1.92 -18.25
CA GLU A 1236 -27.74 -2.01 -16.97
C GLU A 1236 -27.16 -0.62 -16.62
N ALA A 1237 -27.29 -0.20 -15.36
CA ALA A 1237 -26.80 1.07 -14.87
C ALA A 1237 -26.10 0.92 -13.52
N HIS A 1238 -24.87 1.42 -13.43
CA HIS A 1238 -24.13 1.65 -12.20
C HIS A 1238 -23.98 3.17 -12.04
N ARG A 1239 -23.55 3.66 -10.87
CA ARG A 1239 -23.18 5.08 -10.76
C ARG A 1239 -22.00 5.36 -11.71
N GLY A 1240 -22.23 6.15 -12.77
CA GLY A 1240 -21.22 6.51 -13.77
C GLY A 1240 -20.96 5.51 -14.89
N TYR A 1241 -21.72 4.42 -14.99
CA TYR A 1241 -21.66 3.46 -16.10
C TYR A 1241 -23.06 3.10 -16.58
N ARG A 1242 -23.24 3.00 -17.90
CA ARG A 1242 -24.48 2.53 -18.51
C ARG A 1242 -24.19 1.59 -19.67
N ALA A 1243 -24.92 0.49 -19.77
CA ALA A 1243 -24.86 -0.42 -20.91
C ALA A 1243 -26.26 -0.80 -21.37
N GLN A 1244 -26.38 -1.07 -22.67
CA GLN A 1244 -27.60 -1.53 -23.32
C GLN A 1244 -27.24 -2.62 -24.32
N SER A 1245 -28.10 -3.60 -24.52
CA SER A 1245 -27.88 -4.67 -25.49
C SER A 1245 -29.17 -5.15 -26.15
N VAL A 1246 -29.04 -5.58 -27.40
CA VAL A 1246 -30.09 -6.20 -28.21
C VAL A 1246 -29.63 -7.58 -28.63
N SER A 1247 -30.56 -8.55 -28.63
CA SER A 1247 -30.25 -9.90 -29.09
C SER A 1247 -31.46 -10.61 -29.69
N LEU A 1248 -31.17 -11.50 -30.64
CA LEU A 1248 -32.17 -12.33 -31.32
C LEU A 1248 -31.78 -13.79 -31.16
N LYS A 1249 -32.62 -14.60 -30.51
CA LYS A 1249 -32.40 -16.04 -30.27
C LYS A 1249 -33.27 -16.84 -31.22
N LEU A 1250 -32.67 -17.74 -31.99
CA LEU A 1250 -33.35 -18.81 -32.70
C LEU A 1250 -33.10 -20.13 -31.95
N ARG A 1251 -34.15 -20.86 -31.59
CA ARG A 1251 -34.08 -22.19 -30.98
C ARG A 1251 -34.89 -23.19 -31.80
N LYS A 1252 -34.36 -24.40 -31.96
CA LYS A 1252 -35.03 -25.55 -32.56
C LYS A 1252 -34.95 -26.73 -31.59
N GLN A 1253 -36.11 -27.26 -31.23
CA GLN A 1253 -36.23 -28.49 -30.45
C GLN A 1253 -36.39 -29.69 -31.41
N PHE A 1254 -35.80 -30.82 -31.03
CA PHE A 1254 -35.77 -32.09 -31.77
C PHE A 1254 -36.29 -33.24 -30.90
#